data_AF-A0A0D2G7C6-F1
#
_entry.id   AF-A0A0D2G7C6-F1
#
_cell.length_a   1.000
_cell.length_b   1.000
_cell.length_c   1.000
_cell.angle_alpha   90.00
_cell.angle_beta   90.00
_cell.angle_gamma   90.00
#
_symmetry.space_group_name_H-M   'P 1'
#
loop_
_entity.id
_entity.type
_entity.pdbx_description
1 polymer ?
#
loop_
_entity_poly.entity_id
_entity_poly.type
_entity_poly.pdbx_seq_one_letter_code
_entity_poly.pdbx_strand_id
1 'polypeptide(L)'
;MGSQDLPFRVAIVGGGIGGLCAALSLHHHCAGEGIKIDVYEQAPQYKEIGAGIGIGVNAARLLHSIGIGDAVNRIAGNRQGIWISFRRYDTGADIVTVPVNDREKIRQCPVHRAEFLDLLVDTIKAREAATLHTNKSCISVTDEGETVTLNFRDGSTSTVDLVVGCDGIHSNLRAQFSSDNPRYGGRIAYRGLVPISKLESNWPFPTYSVSWLGNDKHFLVFPISNNRLLNIVAFVAMEEEKLGGLKESWTATGEKNDLAKDFEDFDQTVREVISHMPEHPSKWVLNDREPLPQWVFARGKVVLMGDAAHAMLPHQGAGAGQAIEDGYILGRALRDYLSSRSHKGEGLERWMQLYQNVRLPRAQRAQATARQAGQVYEMQTEEMLGKSYEECLPIVRDSLKDRMKWVWTEDIDLGYNKAPPKKRKRVAIACPECRLRKTKCDHIVSRQVDDDMLKGIPKSSQAYIRSLEQRLRKFEEQETRAHGKPDEPASLAHHSRRSQAYSSPPPLVQQRQSILISANPEIFMGGYSGISFTQLILNAMNGADSNKLEAQSLSSPRDPPCFSTPSDLFALPPNCRELIDLFFDFHYELSPIFHAPTLLVKIDRLIAGDATYRSEHRYILAIMNMLLAIAASHQRHRTESSASSTRGYYDVAMALVGPTLLFDWKIEKVQILLLGARYLQSSSSPSECWNVLGLAIRIAYGLELHRAPGEEFDCIMRETRKRVWYACYGLDQLLSMIYGRPAATSSSTFDTPLPEDLDDDCIQKSRLLFPSLEAPSTMSFSIQVSKLYRLLESAASFADPPLETLVQLDEAFESWYAGVPPNLKVRGNMTVQDDKCLILALRANMVRILIHRQSLASTLSLLSKTEQAWKHPETLKSSMLQNSRRICVQTAEETIDLVGLRYDQTKHALGPSWFNLYYLFNAILIVVSHVVDPEYRNDKRALSQLDRAMQMIRQMSTNHQCAQRAYTFLQQLLSFMDRSLLVEGRRGVSSSRPQTGTVSSPLLEGSTNNDGGYDDLVHPDLFAFWDITQDLTTNLGTQLESYSSLGCGMWSWDVNAQHDIAQ
;
A
#
# COMPACT_ATOMS: atom_id res chain seq x y z
N MET A 1 12.13 -13.42 -53.57
CA MET A 1 10.77 -13.01 -53.16
C MET A 1 10.90 -11.64 -52.52
N GLY A 2 10.04 -10.69 -52.86
CA GLY A 2 10.04 -9.40 -52.16
C GLY A 2 9.43 -9.56 -50.78
N SER A 3 10.01 -8.95 -49.76
CA SER A 3 9.32 -8.73 -48.49
C SER A 3 8.12 -7.82 -48.77
N GLN A 4 6.91 -8.28 -48.44
CA GLN A 4 5.80 -7.36 -48.28
C GLN A 4 6.12 -6.50 -47.06
N ASP A 5 6.28 -5.20 -47.23
CA ASP A 5 6.60 -4.30 -46.12
C ASP A 5 5.46 -4.33 -45.11
N LEU A 6 5.78 -4.82 -43.90
CA LEU A 6 4.82 -4.93 -42.81
C LEU A 6 4.40 -3.52 -42.35
N PRO A 7 3.10 -3.31 -42.04
CA PRO A 7 2.60 -2.01 -41.65
C PRO A 7 3.25 -1.52 -40.36
N PHE A 8 3.52 -0.22 -40.25
CA PHE A 8 4.14 0.35 -39.06
C PHE A 8 3.13 0.35 -37.89
N ARG A 9 3.45 -0.36 -36.81
CA ARG A 9 2.54 -0.60 -35.68
C ARG A 9 2.71 0.44 -34.59
N VAL A 10 1.61 1.05 -34.18
CA VAL A 10 1.53 2.00 -33.07
C VAL A 10 0.60 1.43 -31.99
N ALA A 11 1.14 1.21 -30.79
CA ALA A 11 0.34 0.98 -29.60
C ALA A 11 0.03 2.31 -28.91
N ILE A 12 -1.23 2.55 -28.56
CA ILE A 12 -1.65 3.65 -27.68
C ILE A 12 -2.14 3.02 -26.38
N VAL A 13 -1.53 3.37 -25.26
CA VAL A 13 -1.92 2.88 -23.93
C VAL A 13 -2.71 3.96 -23.22
N GLY A 14 -3.90 3.61 -22.73
CA GLY A 14 -4.91 4.54 -22.23
C GLY A 14 -5.92 4.92 -23.31
N GLY A 15 -7.14 4.45 -23.18
CA GLY A 15 -8.29 4.70 -24.05
C GLY A 15 -9.16 5.89 -23.60
N GLY A 16 -8.66 6.74 -22.71
CA GLY A 16 -9.29 8.02 -22.39
C GLY A 16 -9.27 9.00 -23.57
N ILE A 17 -9.92 10.17 -23.40
CA ILE A 17 -10.08 11.21 -24.44
C ILE A 17 -8.78 11.52 -25.19
N GLY A 18 -7.65 11.65 -24.48
CA GLY A 18 -6.35 11.91 -25.09
C GLY A 18 -5.91 10.82 -26.07
N GLY A 19 -5.98 9.55 -25.67
CA GLY A 19 -5.59 8.40 -26.48
C GLY A 19 -6.50 8.19 -27.70
N LEU A 20 -7.81 8.38 -27.55
CA LEU A 20 -8.75 8.30 -28.67
C LEU A 20 -8.58 9.46 -29.66
N CYS A 21 -8.32 10.69 -29.17
CA CYS A 21 -7.96 11.81 -30.03
C CYS A 21 -6.61 11.61 -30.73
N ALA A 22 -5.63 10.96 -30.07
CA ALA A 22 -4.37 10.56 -30.69
C ALA A 22 -4.57 9.51 -31.78
N ALA A 23 -5.38 8.46 -31.53
CA ALA A 23 -5.71 7.45 -32.52
C ALA A 23 -6.32 8.06 -33.80
N LEU A 24 -7.32 8.94 -33.64
CA LEU A 24 -7.95 9.65 -34.76
C LEU A 24 -6.97 10.60 -35.49
N SER A 25 -6.05 11.23 -34.77
CA SER A 25 -5.04 12.13 -35.35
C SER A 25 -3.94 11.39 -36.11
N LEU A 26 -3.46 10.27 -35.55
CA LEU A 26 -2.49 9.37 -36.18
C LEU A 26 -3.08 8.75 -37.45
N HIS A 27 -4.32 8.25 -37.41
CA HIS A 27 -5.04 7.78 -38.59
C HIS A 27 -5.20 8.89 -39.63
N HIS A 28 -5.70 10.07 -39.23
CA HIS A 28 -5.87 11.21 -40.15
C HIS A 28 -4.58 11.64 -40.86
N HIS A 29 -3.43 11.60 -40.17
CA HIS A 29 -2.15 12.01 -40.76
C HIS A 29 -1.39 10.88 -41.49
N CYS A 30 -1.59 9.61 -41.12
CA CYS A 30 -0.71 8.51 -41.52
C CYS A 30 -1.41 7.32 -42.20
N ALA A 31 -2.74 7.28 -42.36
CA ALA A 31 -3.43 6.12 -42.93
C ALA A 31 -2.93 5.74 -44.35
N GLY A 32 -2.51 6.72 -45.16
CA GLY A 32 -1.91 6.49 -46.48
C GLY A 32 -0.48 5.95 -46.45
N GLU A 33 0.20 5.97 -45.30
CA GLU A 33 1.59 5.54 -45.11
C GLU A 33 1.69 4.09 -44.57
N GLY A 34 0.57 3.33 -44.58
CA GLY A 34 0.55 1.92 -44.20
C GLY A 34 0.79 1.67 -42.71
N ILE A 35 0.08 2.38 -41.83
CA ILE A 35 0.15 2.16 -40.37
C ILE A 35 -0.94 1.22 -39.86
N LYS A 36 -0.69 0.56 -38.73
CA LYS A 36 -1.70 -0.09 -37.89
C LYS A 36 -1.70 0.55 -36.50
N ILE A 37 -2.88 0.89 -35.98
CA ILE A 37 -3.06 1.42 -34.62
C ILE A 37 -3.85 0.42 -33.77
N ASP A 38 -3.33 0.11 -32.59
CA ASP A 38 -4.01 -0.64 -31.54
C ASP A 38 -4.08 0.23 -30.27
N VAL A 39 -5.28 0.43 -29.73
CA VAL A 39 -5.52 1.17 -28.47
C VAL A 39 -5.81 0.17 -27.35
N TYR A 40 -5.10 0.30 -26.23
CA TYR A 40 -5.19 -0.57 -25.07
C TYR A 40 -5.75 0.20 -23.87
N GLU A 41 -6.99 -0.11 -23.47
CA GLU A 41 -7.69 0.46 -22.32
C GLU A 41 -7.76 -0.55 -21.17
N GLN A 42 -7.57 -0.09 -19.93
CA GLN A 42 -7.57 -0.96 -18.76
C GLN A 42 -8.95 -1.43 -18.29
N ALA A 43 -9.95 -0.55 -18.42
CA ALA A 43 -11.35 -0.87 -18.13
C ALA A 43 -11.90 -1.91 -19.13
N PRO A 44 -12.93 -2.69 -18.76
CA PRO A 44 -13.61 -3.64 -19.65
C PRO A 44 -14.47 -2.94 -20.71
N GLN A 45 -14.80 -1.66 -20.50
CA GLN A 45 -15.71 -0.88 -21.33
C GLN A 45 -15.30 0.60 -21.33
N TYR A 46 -15.48 1.27 -22.47
CA TYR A 46 -15.37 2.71 -22.58
C TYR A 46 -16.60 3.36 -21.92
N LYS A 47 -16.47 3.76 -20.65
CA LYS A 47 -17.47 4.54 -19.90
C LYS A 47 -16.78 5.55 -19.00
N GLU A 48 -17.45 6.68 -18.77
CA GLU A 48 -16.92 7.81 -18.01
C GLU A 48 -17.97 8.43 -17.08
N ILE A 49 -17.54 8.92 -15.92
CA ILE A 49 -18.44 9.38 -14.87
C ILE A 49 -18.64 10.90 -14.93
N GLY A 50 -19.84 11.31 -15.34
CA GLY A 50 -20.64 12.35 -14.66
C GLY A 50 -20.11 13.79 -14.58
N ALA A 51 -19.14 14.19 -15.40
CA ALA A 51 -18.57 15.54 -15.36
C ALA A 51 -18.51 16.20 -16.75
N GLY A 52 -18.55 17.53 -16.76
CA GLY A 52 -18.30 18.37 -17.92
C GLY A 52 -16.83 18.66 -18.15
N ILE A 53 -16.42 18.79 -19.42
CA ILE A 53 -15.07 19.20 -19.85
C ILE A 53 -15.19 20.38 -20.82
N GLY A 54 -14.37 21.41 -20.63
CA GLY A 54 -14.19 22.48 -21.61
C GLY A 54 -13.16 22.12 -22.66
N ILE A 55 -13.54 22.12 -23.93
CA ILE A 55 -12.60 22.07 -25.06
C ILE A 55 -12.36 23.50 -25.58
N GLY A 56 -11.12 23.97 -25.47
CA GLY A 56 -10.69 25.31 -25.93
C GLY A 56 -10.69 25.44 -27.45
N VAL A 57 -10.79 26.68 -27.96
CA VAL A 57 -10.79 26.99 -29.42
C VAL A 57 -9.54 26.42 -30.12
N ASN A 58 -8.39 26.42 -29.45
CA ASN A 58 -7.14 25.79 -29.89
C ASN A 58 -7.34 24.30 -30.20
N ALA A 59 -7.92 23.53 -29.27
CA ALA A 59 -8.19 22.11 -29.47
C ALA A 59 -9.35 21.86 -30.43
N ALA A 60 -10.42 22.67 -30.36
CA ALA A 60 -11.56 22.58 -31.29
C ALA A 60 -11.13 22.75 -32.76
N ARG A 61 -10.16 23.63 -33.04
CA ARG A 61 -9.55 23.78 -34.38
C ARG A 61 -8.94 22.47 -34.90
N LEU A 62 -8.27 21.71 -34.03
CA LEU A 62 -7.69 20.41 -34.36
C LEU A 62 -8.78 19.34 -34.55
N LEU A 63 -9.80 19.32 -33.68
CA LEU A 63 -10.97 18.44 -33.83
C LEU A 63 -11.74 18.71 -35.14
N HIS A 64 -11.82 19.96 -35.60
CA HIS A 64 -12.35 20.29 -36.93
C HIS A 64 -11.42 19.84 -38.06
N SER A 65 -10.10 19.94 -37.88
CA SER A 65 -9.10 19.55 -38.89
C SER A 65 -9.10 18.04 -39.15
N ILE A 66 -9.23 17.22 -38.10
CA ILE A 66 -9.43 15.76 -38.22
C ILE A 66 -10.89 15.37 -38.56
N GLY A 67 -11.75 16.35 -38.86
CA GLY A 67 -13.11 16.14 -39.37
C GLY A 67 -14.13 15.61 -38.36
N ILE A 68 -14.00 15.93 -37.06
CA ILE A 68 -14.99 15.54 -36.02
C ILE A 68 -15.63 16.71 -35.27
N GLY A 69 -15.10 17.93 -35.40
CA GLY A 69 -15.57 19.11 -34.67
C GLY A 69 -17.07 19.42 -34.87
N ASP A 70 -17.65 19.11 -36.03
CA ASP A 70 -19.09 19.28 -36.27
C ASP A 70 -19.97 18.31 -35.49
N ALA A 71 -19.45 17.14 -35.08
CA ALA A 71 -20.14 16.25 -34.13
C ALA A 71 -20.00 16.78 -32.70
N VAL A 72 -18.80 17.24 -32.32
CA VAL A 72 -18.53 17.83 -31.00
C VAL A 72 -19.39 19.07 -30.76
N ASN A 73 -19.57 19.91 -31.78
CA ASN A 73 -20.46 21.07 -31.76
C ASN A 73 -21.93 20.77 -31.45
N ARG A 74 -22.42 19.55 -31.73
CA ARG A 74 -23.81 19.14 -31.47
C ARG A 74 -24.06 18.69 -30.03
N ILE A 75 -23.05 18.14 -29.36
CA ILE A 75 -23.12 17.76 -27.93
C ILE A 75 -22.68 18.91 -27.01
N ALA A 76 -21.85 19.83 -27.52
CA ALA A 76 -21.31 20.93 -26.73
C ALA A 76 -22.33 22.04 -26.44
N GLY A 77 -22.42 22.46 -25.18
CA GLY A 77 -23.22 23.62 -24.79
C GLY A 77 -22.78 24.92 -25.48
N ASN A 78 -23.72 25.85 -25.67
CA ASN A 78 -23.45 27.24 -26.08
C ASN A 78 -23.19 28.10 -24.84
N ARG A 79 -22.27 29.07 -24.94
CA ARG A 79 -21.78 29.88 -23.82
C ARG A 79 -22.36 31.30 -23.76
N GLN A 80 -23.17 31.69 -24.74
CA GLN A 80 -23.81 33.00 -24.86
C GLN A 80 -22.78 34.14 -24.91
N GLY A 81 -21.67 33.93 -25.64
CA GLY A 81 -20.61 34.92 -25.85
C GLY A 81 -19.67 35.17 -24.66
N ILE A 82 -19.81 34.41 -23.56
CA ILE A 82 -19.02 34.59 -22.32
C ILE A 82 -18.28 33.29 -21.98
N TRP A 83 -16.95 33.32 -21.84
CA TRP A 83 -16.20 32.14 -21.40
C TRP A 83 -16.53 31.79 -19.94
N ILE A 84 -16.29 32.73 -19.03
CA ILE A 84 -16.68 32.70 -17.62
C ILE A 84 -17.01 34.14 -17.19
N SER A 85 -18.10 34.29 -16.44
CA SER A 85 -18.42 35.50 -15.67
C SER A 85 -17.96 35.31 -14.23
N PHE A 86 -16.93 36.02 -13.79
CA PHE A 86 -16.36 35.89 -12.45
C PHE A 86 -17.05 36.87 -11.49
N ARG A 87 -17.58 36.34 -10.38
CA ARG A 87 -18.48 37.01 -9.44
C ARG A 87 -17.95 37.00 -8.02
N ARG A 88 -18.38 37.98 -7.22
CA ARG A 88 -18.19 37.94 -5.78
C ARG A 88 -18.92 36.75 -5.18
N TYR A 89 -18.33 36.08 -4.19
CA TYR A 89 -18.97 34.94 -3.55
C TYR A 89 -20.24 35.31 -2.78
N ASP A 90 -20.26 36.46 -2.11
CA ASP A 90 -21.30 36.91 -1.18
C ASP A 90 -22.59 37.42 -1.86
N THR A 91 -22.46 38.07 -3.01
CA THR A 91 -23.50 38.95 -3.59
C THR A 91 -23.73 38.75 -5.09
N GLY A 92 -22.94 37.89 -5.75
CA GLY A 92 -23.05 37.65 -7.20
C GLY A 92 -22.66 38.86 -8.09
N ALA A 93 -22.15 39.95 -7.52
CA ALA A 93 -21.72 41.14 -8.29
C ALA A 93 -20.51 40.83 -9.20
N ASP A 94 -20.39 41.54 -10.33
CA ASP A 94 -19.33 41.28 -11.33
C ASP A 94 -17.95 41.73 -10.82
N ILE A 95 -16.98 40.81 -10.85
CA ILE A 95 -15.55 41.12 -10.67
C ILE A 95 -14.95 41.41 -12.05
N VAL A 96 -15.11 40.45 -12.96
CA VAL A 96 -14.72 40.52 -14.37
C VAL A 96 -15.47 39.46 -15.19
N THR A 97 -16.04 39.85 -16.33
CA THR A 97 -16.61 38.90 -17.31
C THR A 97 -15.72 38.79 -18.54
N VAL A 98 -15.28 37.57 -18.86
CA VAL A 98 -14.35 37.30 -19.97
C VAL A 98 -15.13 36.88 -21.23
N PRO A 99 -15.14 37.66 -22.32
CA PRO A 99 -15.91 37.35 -23.53
C PRO A 99 -15.23 36.28 -24.39
N VAL A 100 -16.02 35.62 -25.25
CA VAL A 100 -15.53 34.69 -26.28
C VAL A 100 -16.45 34.69 -27.50
N ASN A 101 -15.92 34.44 -28.70
CA ASN A 101 -16.78 34.18 -29.85
C ASN A 101 -17.24 32.71 -29.86
N ASP A 102 -18.55 32.49 -29.84
CA ASP A 102 -19.20 31.18 -29.94
C ASP A 102 -20.17 31.07 -31.13
N ARG A 103 -20.21 32.09 -32.00
CA ARG A 103 -21.00 32.13 -33.24
C ARG A 103 -20.28 31.53 -34.44
N GLU A 104 -18.96 31.39 -34.35
CA GLU A 104 -18.13 30.75 -35.38
C GLU A 104 -18.26 29.22 -35.33
N LYS A 105 -17.97 28.58 -36.47
CA LYS A 105 -17.93 27.12 -36.59
C LYS A 105 -16.92 26.49 -35.63
N ILE A 106 -15.75 27.11 -35.47
CA ILE A 106 -14.70 26.69 -34.53
C ILE A 106 -14.83 27.53 -33.26
N ARG A 107 -15.41 26.96 -32.20
CA ARG A 107 -15.76 27.65 -30.95
C ARG A 107 -15.24 26.93 -29.70
N GLN A 108 -15.45 27.53 -28.54
CA GLN A 108 -15.37 26.81 -27.25
C GLN A 108 -16.46 25.73 -27.20
N CYS A 109 -16.10 24.51 -26.81
CA CYS A 109 -17.01 23.37 -26.73
C CYS A 109 -17.02 22.75 -25.32
N PRO A 110 -17.88 23.23 -24.40
CA PRO A 110 -18.14 22.55 -23.13
C PRO A 110 -19.03 21.32 -23.36
N VAL A 111 -18.49 20.13 -23.13
CA VAL A 111 -19.14 18.82 -23.40
C VAL A 111 -19.33 18.00 -22.13
N HIS A 112 -20.29 17.07 -22.11
CA HIS A 112 -20.30 16.00 -21.12
C HIS A 112 -19.22 14.97 -21.45
N ARG A 113 -18.45 14.51 -20.44
CA ARG A 113 -17.30 13.62 -20.67
C ARG A 113 -17.70 12.32 -21.36
N ALA A 114 -18.80 11.68 -20.93
CA ALA A 114 -19.29 10.45 -21.55
C ALA A 114 -19.76 10.69 -22.99
N GLU A 115 -20.62 11.68 -23.24
CA GLU A 115 -21.13 11.98 -24.60
C GLU A 115 -19.99 12.27 -25.60
N PHE A 116 -18.87 12.83 -25.15
CA PHE A 116 -17.68 13.03 -25.98
C PHE A 116 -16.80 11.78 -26.12
N LEU A 117 -16.68 10.94 -25.09
CA LEU A 117 -15.99 9.65 -25.20
C LEU A 117 -16.72 8.71 -26.18
N ASP A 118 -18.04 8.59 -26.04
CA ASP A 118 -18.90 7.78 -26.92
C ASP A 118 -18.73 8.19 -28.38
N LEU A 119 -18.78 9.51 -28.65
CA LEU A 119 -18.53 10.11 -29.96
C LEU A 119 -17.16 9.72 -30.54
N LEU A 120 -16.10 9.74 -29.71
CA LEU A 120 -14.75 9.38 -30.14
C LEU A 120 -14.64 7.87 -30.46
N VAL A 121 -15.18 7.02 -29.58
CA VAL A 121 -15.21 5.56 -29.73
C VAL A 121 -15.96 5.16 -31.00
N ASP A 122 -17.16 5.70 -31.22
CA ASP A 122 -17.96 5.39 -32.40
C ASP A 122 -17.36 5.96 -33.69
N THR A 123 -16.68 7.11 -33.62
CA THR A 123 -15.93 7.65 -34.77
C THR A 123 -14.73 6.77 -35.13
N ILE A 124 -14.04 6.18 -34.14
CA ILE A 124 -12.93 5.25 -34.39
C ILE A 124 -13.44 3.98 -35.08
N LYS A 125 -14.53 3.37 -34.56
CA LYS A 125 -15.18 2.21 -35.19
C LYS A 125 -15.62 2.52 -36.63
N ALA A 126 -16.35 3.61 -36.83
CA ALA A 126 -16.92 3.99 -38.13
C ALA A 126 -15.88 4.43 -39.19
N ARG A 127 -14.62 4.65 -38.80
CA ARG A 127 -13.49 4.94 -39.70
C ARG A 127 -12.47 3.81 -39.79
N GLU A 128 -12.69 2.71 -39.06
CA GLU A 128 -11.70 1.65 -38.83
C GLU A 128 -10.34 2.21 -38.36
N ALA A 129 -10.36 3.30 -37.60
CA ALA A 129 -9.19 4.14 -37.39
C ALA A 129 -8.13 3.51 -36.46
N ALA A 130 -8.57 2.62 -35.56
CA ALA A 130 -7.73 1.82 -34.69
C ALA A 130 -8.50 0.59 -34.19
N THR A 131 -7.80 -0.49 -33.87
CA THR A 131 -8.38 -1.60 -33.11
C THR A 131 -8.47 -1.20 -31.64
N LEU A 132 -9.66 -1.28 -31.04
CA LEU A 132 -9.89 -0.94 -29.63
C LEU A 132 -9.90 -2.21 -28.78
N HIS A 133 -8.92 -2.35 -27.89
CA HIS A 133 -8.80 -3.44 -26.93
C HIS A 133 -9.16 -2.93 -25.53
N THR A 134 -10.27 -3.39 -24.98
CA THR A 134 -10.55 -3.25 -23.53
C THR A 134 -9.87 -4.36 -22.75
N ASN A 135 -9.82 -4.24 -21.42
CA ASN A 135 -9.08 -5.17 -20.56
C ASN A 135 -7.61 -5.37 -21.00
N LYS A 136 -6.88 -4.28 -21.23
CA LYS A 136 -5.42 -4.22 -21.44
C LYS A 136 -4.78 -3.00 -20.75
N SER A 137 -4.72 -3.05 -19.41
CA SER A 137 -3.90 -2.17 -18.54
C SER A 137 -2.41 -2.48 -18.67
N CYS A 138 -1.65 -1.70 -19.43
CA CYS A 138 -0.21 -1.94 -19.58
C CYS A 138 0.50 -1.60 -18.26
N ILE A 139 1.41 -2.46 -17.80
CA ILE A 139 2.36 -2.09 -16.74
C ILE A 139 3.72 -1.66 -17.30
N SER A 140 4.12 -2.15 -18.48
CA SER A 140 5.53 -2.01 -18.89
C SER A 140 5.83 -2.33 -20.34
N VAL A 141 7.01 -1.87 -20.79
CA VAL A 141 7.51 -1.84 -22.16
C VAL A 141 9.02 -2.15 -22.25
N THR A 142 9.37 -3.24 -22.93
CA THR A 142 10.75 -3.70 -23.16
C THR A 142 11.29 -3.20 -24.51
N ASP A 143 12.47 -2.58 -24.54
CA ASP A 143 13.15 -2.19 -25.79
C ASP A 143 13.95 -3.37 -26.39
N GLU A 144 13.39 -3.99 -27.43
CA GLU A 144 13.94 -5.17 -28.12
C GLU A 144 14.99 -4.80 -29.19
N GLY A 145 15.50 -3.56 -29.21
CA GLY A 145 16.39 -3.07 -30.25
C GLY A 145 15.63 -2.25 -31.31
N GLU A 146 14.99 -2.92 -32.26
CA GLU A 146 14.22 -2.29 -33.35
C GLU A 146 12.74 -2.06 -32.98
N THR A 147 12.18 -2.88 -32.08
CA THR A 147 10.77 -2.85 -31.66
C THR A 147 10.63 -2.67 -30.13
N VAL A 148 9.40 -2.54 -29.64
CA VAL A 148 9.05 -2.51 -28.21
C VAL A 148 7.98 -3.54 -27.91
N THR A 149 8.11 -4.29 -26.81
CA THR A 149 7.13 -5.28 -26.34
C THR A 149 6.39 -4.76 -25.10
N LEU A 150 5.06 -4.71 -25.13
CA LEU A 150 4.16 -4.32 -24.04
C LEU A 150 3.72 -5.52 -23.17
N ASN A 151 3.57 -5.31 -21.86
CA ASN A 151 3.12 -6.25 -20.82
C ASN A 151 2.06 -5.57 -19.86
N PHE A 152 1.17 -6.29 -19.14
CA PHE A 152 -0.15 -5.75 -18.63
C PHE A 152 -0.66 -6.12 -17.15
N ARG A 153 -1.62 -7.05 -16.84
CA ARG A 153 -1.73 -8.00 -15.65
C ARG A 153 -1.65 -9.59 -15.86
N ASP A 154 -2.64 -10.39 -16.31
CA ASP A 154 -2.42 -11.51 -17.31
C ASP A 154 -1.18 -12.45 -17.34
N GLY A 155 -0.45 -12.27 -18.46
CA GLY A 155 0.44 -13.18 -19.19
C GLY A 155 0.59 -12.76 -20.68
N SER A 156 -0.46 -12.23 -21.32
CA SER A 156 -0.46 -11.74 -22.72
C SER A 156 0.40 -10.48 -23.03
N THR A 157 1.09 -10.45 -24.17
CA THR A 157 1.97 -9.34 -24.62
C THR A 157 1.64 -8.82 -26.03
N SER A 158 2.26 -7.70 -26.46
CA SER A 158 2.15 -7.17 -27.83
C SER A 158 3.43 -6.46 -28.26
N THR A 159 3.95 -6.71 -29.47
CA THR A 159 5.18 -6.07 -29.98
C THR A 159 4.87 -5.10 -31.13
N VAL A 160 5.37 -3.87 -31.03
CA VAL A 160 5.11 -2.76 -31.95
C VAL A 160 6.36 -1.93 -32.26
N ASP A 161 6.23 -0.96 -33.16
CA ASP A 161 7.33 -0.11 -33.64
C ASP A 161 7.35 1.27 -32.92
N LEU A 162 6.21 1.70 -32.36
CA LEU A 162 6.05 2.87 -31.49
C LEU A 162 4.98 2.61 -30.41
N VAL A 163 5.27 3.00 -29.15
CA VAL A 163 4.31 3.07 -28.05
C VAL A 163 4.03 4.52 -27.66
N VAL A 164 2.76 4.84 -27.44
CA VAL A 164 2.26 6.15 -26.98
C VAL A 164 1.57 5.97 -25.64
N GLY A 165 2.15 6.51 -24.57
CA GLY A 165 1.56 6.50 -23.22
C GLY A 165 0.63 7.69 -23.00
N CYS A 166 -0.65 7.42 -22.80
CA CYS A 166 -1.70 8.37 -22.46
C CYS A 166 -2.56 7.83 -21.28
N ASP A 167 -1.98 6.97 -20.46
CA ASP A 167 -2.56 6.20 -19.34
C ASP A 167 -2.81 7.03 -18.06
N GLY A 168 -3.08 8.33 -18.21
CA GLY A 168 -3.58 9.20 -17.16
C GLY A 168 -2.55 9.62 -16.10
N ILE A 169 -3.04 10.22 -15.01
CA ILE A 169 -2.20 10.70 -13.90
C ILE A 169 -1.49 9.56 -13.13
N HIS A 170 -2.00 8.33 -13.19
CA HIS A 170 -1.35 7.14 -12.60
C HIS A 170 -0.64 6.28 -13.66
N SER A 171 -0.13 6.91 -14.72
CA SER A 171 0.55 6.22 -15.84
C SER A 171 1.69 5.31 -15.37
N ASN A 172 1.56 4.01 -15.67
CA ASN A 172 2.59 3.01 -15.45
C ASN A 172 3.75 3.24 -16.44
N LEU A 173 3.45 3.68 -17.67
CA LEU A 173 4.49 4.04 -18.63
C LEU A 173 5.30 5.27 -18.21
N ARG A 174 4.72 6.18 -17.41
CA ARG A 174 5.47 7.25 -16.73
C ARG A 174 6.30 6.68 -15.59
N ALA A 175 5.71 5.82 -14.75
CA ALA A 175 6.43 5.15 -13.66
C ALA A 175 7.69 4.43 -14.16
N GLN A 176 7.62 3.83 -15.36
CA GLN A 176 8.74 3.16 -16.03
C GLN A 176 9.82 4.10 -16.62
N PHE A 177 9.74 5.43 -16.45
CA PHE A 177 10.84 6.38 -16.76
C PHE A 177 10.99 7.54 -15.74
N SER A 178 10.17 7.57 -14.69
CA SER A 178 10.16 8.59 -13.63
C SER A 178 9.37 8.13 -12.40
N SER A 179 9.99 8.14 -11.21
CA SER A 179 9.29 7.89 -9.93
C SER A 179 8.74 9.17 -9.27
N ASP A 180 8.49 10.23 -10.04
CA ASP A 180 7.65 11.30 -9.51
C ASP A 180 6.26 10.74 -9.19
N ASN A 181 5.64 11.23 -8.13
CA ASN A 181 4.29 10.82 -7.71
C ASN A 181 3.28 11.94 -8.02
N PRO A 182 1.97 11.62 -8.12
CA PRO A 182 0.94 12.64 -8.06
C PRO A 182 1.08 13.43 -6.74
N ARG A 183 1.22 14.75 -6.83
CA ARG A 183 1.34 15.63 -5.68
C ARG A 183 -0.02 16.26 -5.40
N TYR A 184 -0.42 16.29 -4.14
CA TYR A 184 -1.64 16.96 -3.72
C TYR A 184 -1.62 18.45 -4.12
N GLY A 185 -2.77 18.93 -4.61
CA GLY A 185 -3.00 20.31 -5.01
C GLY A 185 -3.48 21.22 -3.87
N GLY A 186 -3.55 20.72 -2.64
CA GLY A 186 -4.08 21.46 -1.47
C GLY A 186 -5.59 21.72 -1.53
N ARG A 187 -6.32 21.02 -2.40
CA ARG A 187 -7.72 21.29 -2.76
C ARG A 187 -8.52 20.01 -2.96
N ILE A 188 -9.76 20.02 -2.47
CA ILE A 188 -10.80 19.09 -2.89
C ILE A 188 -11.75 19.77 -3.89
N ALA A 189 -12.48 18.96 -4.67
CA ALA A 189 -13.60 19.44 -5.48
C ALA A 189 -14.81 18.51 -5.39
N TYR A 190 -15.97 19.08 -5.07
CA TYR A 190 -17.26 18.42 -5.27
C TYR A 190 -17.72 18.61 -6.72
N ARG A 191 -18.35 17.59 -7.30
CA ARG A 191 -18.95 17.65 -8.64
C ARG A 191 -20.36 17.09 -8.68
N GLY A 192 -21.17 17.65 -9.57
CA GLY A 192 -22.50 17.15 -9.87
C GLY A 192 -23.10 17.82 -11.10
N LEU A 193 -24.25 17.32 -11.55
CA LEU A 193 -24.98 17.84 -12.71
C LEU A 193 -26.41 18.21 -12.27
N VAL A 194 -26.91 19.34 -12.76
CA VAL A 194 -28.29 19.83 -12.52
C VAL A 194 -28.97 20.11 -13.86
N PRO A 195 -30.21 19.63 -14.11
CA PRO A 195 -30.96 20.03 -15.30
C PRO A 195 -31.22 21.53 -15.31
N ILE A 196 -30.86 22.24 -16.40
CA ILE A 196 -30.96 23.71 -16.48
C ILE A 196 -32.40 24.19 -16.30
N SER A 197 -33.38 23.39 -16.75
CA SER A 197 -34.82 23.63 -16.58
C SER A 197 -35.33 23.65 -15.13
N LYS A 198 -34.48 23.35 -14.12
CA LYS A 198 -34.79 23.60 -12.71
C LYS A 198 -34.44 25.02 -12.24
N LEU A 199 -33.58 25.74 -12.98
CA LEU A 199 -33.01 27.03 -12.60
C LEU A 199 -33.53 28.19 -13.45
N GLU A 200 -34.18 27.91 -14.59
CA GLU A 200 -34.64 28.90 -15.58
C GLU A 200 -35.51 30.04 -15.01
N SER A 201 -36.31 29.80 -13.96
CA SER A 201 -37.17 30.84 -13.38
C SER A 201 -36.41 31.88 -12.55
N ASN A 202 -35.25 31.50 -11.99
CA ASN A 202 -34.57 32.26 -10.94
C ASN A 202 -33.15 32.69 -11.32
N TRP A 203 -32.63 32.26 -12.48
CA TRP A 203 -31.24 32.52 -12.90
C TRP A 203 -30.98 34.01 -13.24
N PRO A 204 -30.13 34.73 -12.50
CA PRO A 204 -29.98 36.18 -12.66
C PRO A 204 -28.87 36.61 -13.65
N PHE A 205 -28.16 35.65 -14.28
CA PHE A 205 -26.99 35.93 -15.11
C PHE A 205 -27.25 35.74 -16.62
N PRO A 206 -26.61 36.52 -17.51
CA PRO A 206 -26.77 36.42 -18.97
C PRO A 206 -26.13 35.17 -19.60
N THR A 207 -25.50 34.31 -18.79
CA THR A 207 -24.92 33.02 -19.20
C THR A 207 -25.03 32.03 -18.05
N TYR A 208 -25.03 30.74 -18.38
CA TYR A 208 -24.81 29.66 -17.40
C TYR A 208 -23.32 29.39 -17.13
N SER A 209 -22.40 30.17 -17.70
CA SER A 209 -20.95 30.08 -17.46
C SER A 209 -20.48 31.08 -16.39
N VAL A 210 -20.61 30.72 -15.11
CA VAL A 210 -20.41 31.64 -13.97
C VAL A 210 -19.44 31.02 -12.97
N SER A 211 -18.60 31.83 -12.32
CA SER A 211 -17.79 31.39 -11.19
C SER A 211 -17.76 32.42 -10.06
N TRP A 212 -18.06 31.97 -8.84
CA TRP A 212 -18.05 32.77 -7.62
C TRP A 212 -16.72 32.55 -6.89
N LEU A 213 -16.03 33.64 -6.58
CA LEU A 213 -14.67 33.64 -6.03
C LEU A 213 -14.70 34.12 -4.57
N GLY A 214 -14.29 33.26 -3.63
CA GLY A 214 -14.15 33.56 -2.20
C GLY A 214 -12.74 33.24 -1.70
N ASN A 215 -12.41 33.61 -0.47
CA ASN A 215 -11.20 33.12 0.18
C ASN A 215 -11.29 31.59 0.32
N ASP A 216 -10.22 30.88 -0.02
CA ASP A 216 -10.07 29.42 0.15
C ASP A 216 -11.07 28.52 -0.61
N LYS A 217 -12.05 29.08 -1.33
CA LYS A 217 -13.07 28.32 -2.06
C LYS A 217 -13.62 29.08 -3.25
N HIS A 218 -13.91 28.36 -4.33
CA HIS A 218 -14.59 28.92 -5.49
C HIS A 218 -15.61 27.94 -6.08
N PHE A 219 -16.75 28.47 -6.53
CA PHE A 219 -17.83 27.69 -7.13
C PHE A 219 -17.83 27.97 -8.64
N LEU A 220 -17.82 26.94 -9.49
CA LEU A 220 -17.78 27.06 -10.95
C LEU A 220 -18.93 26.28 -11.57
N VAL A 221 -19.66 26.92 -12.49
CA VAL A 221 -20.69 26.27 -13.30
C VAL A 221 -20.56 26.60 -14.78
N PHE A 222 -20.94 25.66 -15.65
CA PHE A 222 -21.06 25.88 -17.10
C PHE A 222 -22.04 24.90 -17.77
N PRO A 223 -22.71 25.30 -18.87
CA PRO A 223 -23.66 24.43 -19.57
C PRO A 223 -22.93 23.37 -20.42
N ILE A 224 -23.48 22.16 -20.45
CA ILE A 224 -23.03 21.02 -21.27
C ILE A 224 -24.25 20.36 -21.95
N SER A 225 -24.00 19.33 -22.78
CA SER A 225 -25.06 18.48 -23.35
C SER A 225 -26.11 19.26 -24.15
N ASN A 226 -25.66 20.21 -24.97
CA ASN A 226 -26.49 21.20 -25.66
C ASN A 226 -27.46 21.96 -24.72
N ASN A 227 -26.91 22.55 -23.65
CA ASN A 227 -27.60 23.36 -22.63
C ASN A 227 -28.75 22.65 -21.89
N ARG A 228 -28.82 21.31 -21.91
CA ARG A 228 -29.76 20.54 -21.08
C ARG A 228 -29.30 20.45 -19.61
N LEU A 229 -27.99 20.40 -19.38
CA LEU A 229 -27.39 20.16 -18.08
C LEU A 229 -26.39 21.26 -17.72
N LEU A 230 -26.45 21.72 -16.49
CA LEU A 230 -25.43 22.53 -15.85
C LEU A 230 -24.41 21.57 -15.21
N ASN A 231 -23.13 21.74 -15.51
CA ASN A 231 -22.05 21.10 -14.77
C ASN A 231 -21.64 21.99 -13.59
N ILE A 232 -21.50 21.40 -12.40
CA ILE A 232 -21.01 22.06 -11.19
C ILE A 232 -19.64 21.49 -10.80
N VAL A 233 -18.70 22.37 -10.47
CA VAL A 233 -17.48 22.04 -9.73
C VAL A 233 -17.29 23.05 -8.60
N ALA A 234 -17.33 22.58 -7.36
CA ALA A 234 -17.19 23.40 -6.16
C ALA A 234 -15.87 23.06 -5.46
N PHE A 235 -14.93 24.00 -5.45
CA PHE A 235 -13.56 23.82 -4.98
C PHE A 235 -13.39 24.36 -3.57
N VAL A 236 -12.71 23.59 -2.70
CA VAL A 236 -12.37 23.99 -1.33
C VAL A 236 -10.91 23.66 -1.06
N ALA A 237 -10.12 24.64 -0.65
CA ALA A 237 -8.76 24.45 -0.16
C ALA A 237 -8.80 23.70 1.18
N MET A 238 -7.98 22.66 1.31
CA MET A 238 -8.02 21.74 2.44
C MET A 238 -6.61 21.21 2.70
N GLU A 239 -6.12 21.39 3.93
CA GLU A 239 -4.86 20.81 4.39
C GLU A 239 -4.91 19.28 4.34
N GLU A 240 -3.77 18.63 4.07
CA GLU A 240 -3.72 17.19 3.76
C GLU A 240 -4.15 16.34 4.96
N GLU A 241 -3.82 16.80 6.18
CA GLU A 241 -4.23 16.20 7.45
C GLU A 241 -5.77 16.19 7.64
N LYS A 242 -6.49 17.13 7.01
CA LYS A 242 -7.95 17.24 7.09
C LYS A 242 -8.68 16.32 6.09
N LEU A 243 -7.97 15.67 5.17
CA LEU A 243 -8.57 14.69 4.24
C LEU A 243 -9.09 13.43 4.94
N GLY A 244 -8.62 13.12 6.15
CA GLY A 244 -9.15 12.01 6.96
C GLY A 244 -9.00 10.62 6.33
N GLY A 245 -8.07 10.45 5.38
CA GLY A 245 -7.91 9.21 4.62
C GLY A 245 -8.67 9.15 3.28
N LEU A 246 -9.36 10.23 2.88
CA LEU A 246 -9.93 10.38 1.55
C LEU A 246 -8.81 10.34 0.49
N LYS A 247 -8.80 9.29 -0.33
CA LYS A 247 -7.84 9.12 -1.45
C LYS A 247 -8.41 9.68 -2.76
N GLU A 248 -7.52 9.96 -3.73
CA GLU A 248 -7.92 10.27 -5.10
C GLU A 248 -8.74 9.11 -5.69
N SER A 249 -9.98 9.38 -6.09
CA SER A 249 -10.88 8.39 -6.69
C SER A 249 -11.95 9.08 -7.54
N TRP A 250 -12.22 8.48 -8.71
CA TRP A 250 -13.27 8.93 -9.64
C TRP A 250 -14.68 8.47 -9.22
N THR A 251 -14.78 7.61 -8.21
CA THR A 251 -16.04 7.07 -7.65
C THR A 251 -16.35 7.56 -6.24
N ALA A 252 -15.44 8.30 -5.59
CA ALA A 252 -15.67 8.83 -4.26
C ALA A 252 -16.84 9.84 -4.23
N THR A 253 -17.71 9.71 -3.24
CA THR A 253 -18.85 10.60 -2.98
C THR A 253 -18.66 11.31 -1.64
N GLY A 254 -19.08 12.57 -1.57
CA GLY A 254 -19.34 13.28 -0.32
C GLY A 254 -20.84 13.42 -0.09
N GLU A 255 -21.23 14.02 1.03
CA GLU A 255 -22.62 14.37 1.30
C GLU A 255 -22.95 15.78 0.79
N LYS A 256 -24.15 15.96 0.22
CA LYS A 256 -24.65 17.28 -0.21
C LYS A 256 -24.73 18.27 0.95
N ASN A 257 -24.92 17.78 2.17
CA ASN A 257 -24.93 18.60 3.40
C ASN A 257 -23.55 19.18 3.74
N ASP A 258 -22.46 18.44 3.49
CA ASP A 258 -21.09 18.97 3.66
C ASP A 258 -20.85 20.10 2.66
N LEU A 259 -21.19 19.88 1.39
CA LEU A 259 -21.11 20.88 0.33
C LEU A 259 -21.97 22.12 0.63
N ALA A 260 -23.18 21.94 1.16
CA ALA A 260 -24.06 23.05 1.53
C ALA A 260 -23.51 23.87 2.71
N LYS A 261 -22.78 23.24 3.62
CA LYS A 261 -22.09 23.90 4.75
C LYS A 261 -20.80 24.61 4.30
N ASP A 262 -20.00 23.96 3.45
CA ASP A 262 -18.76 24.54 2.90
C ASP A 262 -19.03 25.85 2.13
N PHE A 263 -20.25 26.05 1.62
CA PHE A 263 -20.71 27.21 0.85
C PHE A 263 -21.95 27.93 1.46
N GLU A 264 -22.14 27.84 2.78
CA GLU A 264 -23.31 28.46 3.47
C GLU A 264 -23.35 30.00 3.39
N ASP A 265 -22.18 30.60 3.21
CA ASP A 265 -21.90 32.04 3.09
C ASP A 265 -21.92 32.57 1.65
N PHE A 266 -22.14 31.71 0.64
CA PHE A 266 -22.20 32.13 -0.75
C PHE A 266 -23.59 32.70 -1.15
N ASP A 267 -23.61 33.38 -2.28
CA ASP A 267 -24.76 33.96 -2.96
C ASP A 267 -25.97 33.00 -3.04
N GLN A 268 -27.16 33.57 -3.04
CA GLN A 268 -28.43 32.83 -3.04
C GLN A 268 -28.53 31.87 -4.24
N THR A 269 -28.00 32.25 -5.41
CA THR A 269 -27.97 31.38 -6.60
C THR A 269 -27.13 30.12 -6.38
N VAL A 270 -26.02 30.22 -5.65
CA VAL A 270 -25.12 29.08 -5.37
C VAL A 270 -25.80 28.08 -4.45
N ARG A 271 -26.44 28.57 -3.37
CA ARG A 271 -27.21 27.72 -2.45
C ARG A 271 -28.44 27.11 -3.12
N GLU A 272 -29.08 27.80 -4.05
CA GLU A 272 -30.14 27.24 -4.90
C GLU A 272 -29.63 26.11 -5.81
N VAL A 273 -28.52 26.31 -6.52
CA VAL A 273 -27.89 25.27 -7.35
C VAL A 273 -27.53 24.04 -6.52
N ILE A 274 -26.91 24.22 -5.34
CA ILE A 274 -26.57 23.12 -4.43
C ILE A 274 -27.83 22.36 -3.99
N SER A 275 -28.95 23.04 -3.74
CA SER A 275 -30.22 22.38 -3.34
C SER A 275 -30.73 21.36 -4.38
N HIS A 276 -30.40 21.58 -5.66
CA HIS A 276 -30.82 20.75 -6.78
C HIS A 276 -29.81 19.67 -7.19
N MET A 277 -28.61 19.66 -6.61
CA MET A 277 -27.61 18.61 -6.82
C MET A 277 -28.05 17.26 -6.22
N PRO A 278 -27.50 16.12 -6.68
CA PRO A 278 -27.73 14.82 -6.04
C PRO A 278 -27.32 14.81 -4.55
N GLU A 279 -27.94 13.96 -3.73
CA GLU A 279 -27.62 13.85 -2.29
C GLU A 279 -26.17 13.41 -2.02
N HIS A 280 -25.59 12.62 -2.92
CA HIS A 280 -24.21 12.14 -2.84
C HIS A 280 -23.39 12.65 -4.04
N PRO A 281 -22.99 13.94 -4.08
CA PRO A 281 -22.14 14.47 -5.14
C PRO A 281 -20.75 13.82 -5.10
N SER A 282 -20.10 13.67 -6.24
CA SER A 282 -18.75 13.10 -6.28
C SER A 282 -17.75 14.05 -5.61
N LYS A 283 -16.87 13.54 -4.72
CA LYS A 283 -15.89 14.34 -3.95
C LYS A 283 -14.46 13.90 -4.29
N TRP A 284 -13.70 14.81 -4.88
CA TRP A 284 -12.43 14.54 -5.56
C TRP A 284 -11.28 15.18 -4.79
N VAL A 285 -10.21 14.43 -4.54
CA VAL A 285 -8.90 15.01 -4.17
C VAL A 285 -8.25 15.50 -5.46
N LEU A 286 -7.80 16.75 -5.52
CA LEU A 286 -7.18 17.30 -6.74
C LEU A 286 -5.66 17.15 -6.68
N ASN A 287 -5.13 16.27 -7.52
CA ASN A 287 -3.69 16.05 -7.68
C ASN A 287 -3.20 16.63 -9.02
N ASP A 288 -1.91 16.99 -9.08
CA ASP A 288 -1.19 17.19 -10.33
C ASP A 288 0.20 16.54 -10.27
N ARG A 289 1.04 16.75 -11.28
CA ARG A 289 2.42 16.24 -11.30
C ARG A 289 3.42 17.32 -11.62
N GLU A 290 4.66 17.12 -11.21
CA GLU A 290 5.73 18.03 -11.59
C GLU A 290 6.09 17.92 -13.10
N PRO A 291 6.58 19.01 -13.71
CA PRO A 291 7.01 19.03 -15.10
C PRO A 291 8.10 18.00 -15.44
N LEU A 292 7.73 16.97 -16.21
CA LEU A 292 8.70 15.98 -16.73
C LEU A 292 9.75 16.67 -17.64
N PRO A 293 11.06 16.48 -17.44
CA PRO A 293 12.09 17.14 -18.23
C PRO A 293 12.30 16.56 -19.64
N GLN A 294 11.67 15.40 -19.93
CA GLN A 294 11.62 14.71 -21.22
C GLN A 294 10.41 13.77 -21.27
N TRP A 295 9.88 13.50 -22.47
CA TRP A 295 8.73 12.63 -22.73
C TRP A 295 9.02 11.53 -23.77
N VAL A 296 10.26 11.42 -24.27
CA VAL A 296 10.64 10.54 -25.39
C VAL A 296 11.77 9.61 -24.97
N PHE A 297 11.51 8.30 -25.06
CA PHE A 297 12.34 7.23 -24.52
C PHE A 297 12.58 6.13 -25.58
N ALA A 298 13.30 5.05 -25.23
CA ALA A 298 13.55 3.87 -26.08
C ALA A 298 14.03 4.16 -27.53
N ARG A 299 14.88 5.19 -27.72
CA ARG A 299 15.35 5.71 -29.03
C ARG A 299 14.19 6.21 -29.93
N GLY A 300 13.20 6.85 -29.31
CA GLY A 300 11.98 7.34 -29.97
C GLY A 300 10.85 6.32 -30.07
N LYS A 301 11.03 5.10 -29.57
CA LYS A 301 9.98 4.06 -29.66
C LYS A 301 8.97 4.09 -28.51
N VAL A 302 9.16 4.93 -27.49
CA VAL A 302 8.15 5.19 -26.44
C VAL A 302 8.01 6.69 -26.22
N VAL A 303 6.78 7.20 -26.20
CA VAL A 303 6.47 8.63 -26.09
C VAL A 303 5.29 8.86 -25.14
N LEU A 304 5.40 9.82 -24.21
CA LEU A 304 4.30 10.19 -23.31
C LEU A 304 3.50 11.40 -23.85
N MET A 305 2.20 11.42 -23.57
CA MET A 305 1.27 12.51 -23.87
C MET A 305 0.12 12.60 -22.85
N GLY A 306 -0.68 13.67 -22.92
CA GLY A 306 -1.80 13.91 -22.01
C GLY A 306 -1.37 13.96 -20.54
N ASP A 307 -2.25 13.54 -19.63
CA ASP A 307 -1.98 13.59 -18.18
C ASP A 307 -0.78 12.71 -17.76
N ALA A 308 -0.46 11.66 -18.53
CA ALA A 308 0.75 10.85 -18.34
C ALA A 308 2.04 11.68 -18.51
N ALA A 309 2.03 12.68 -19.39
CA ALA A 309 3.13 13.63 -19.57
C ALA A 309 3.01 14.87 -18.65
N HIS A 310 1.83 15.47 -18.56
CA HIS A 310 1.64 16.84 -18.02
C HIS A 310 0.33 17.07 -17.23
N ALA A 311 -0.10 16.10 -16.42
CA ALA A 311 -1.24 16.26 -15.50
C ALA A 311 -1.20 17.61 -14.76
N MET A 312 -2.36 18.29 -14.71
CA MET A 312 -2.50 19.66 -14.21
C MET A 312 -3.79 19.87 -13.43
N LEU A 313 -3.76 20.79 -12.45
CA LEU A 313 -4.97 21.22 -11.75
C LEU A 313 -6.00 21.82 -12.74
N PRO A 314 -7.32 21.62 -12.54
CA PRO A 314 -8.33 21.87 -13.56
C PRO A 314 -8.71 23.35 -13.76
N HIS A 315 -8.13 24.30 -13.00
CA HIS A 315 -8.55 25.70 -12.90
C HIS A 315 -8.57 26.51 -14.22
N GLN A 316 -7.83 26.07 -15.24
CA GLN A 316 -7.87 26.67 -16.59
C GLN A 316 -8.68 25.85 -17.62
N GLY A 317 -9.20 24.67 -17.24
CA GLY A 317 -9.90 23.76 -18.14
C GLY A 317 -9.04 23.24 -19.32
N ALA A 318 -7.71 23.30 -19.21
CA ALA A 318 -6.81 23.18 -20.35
C ALA A 318 -6.32 21.74 -20.67
N GLY A 319 -6.32 20.82 -19.70
CA GLY A 319 -5.65 19.51 -19.80
C GLY A 319 -6.08 18.67 -21.00
N ALA A 320 -7.39 18.44 -21.18
CA ALA A 320 -7.92 17.74 -22.35
C ALA A 320 -7.56 18.43 -23.68
N GLY A 321 -7.49 19.76 -23.69
CA GLY A 321 -7.04 20.52 -24.86
C GLY A 321 -5.54 20.34 -25.16
N GLN A 322 -4.70 20.21 -24.14
CA GLN A 322 -3.28 19.88 -24.30
C GLN A 322 -3.08 18.43 -24.80
N ALA A 323 -3.87 17.47 -24.32
CA ALA A 323 -3.84 16.09 -24.83
C ALA A 323 -4.24 15.99 -26.32
N ILE A 324 -5.21 16.79 -26.76
CA ILE A 324 -5.60 16.90 -28.19
C ILE A 324 -4.46 17.53 -29.02
N GLU A 325 -3.80 18.58 -28.49
CA GLU A 325 -2.63 19.19 -29.13
C GLU A 325 -1.44 18.21 -29.25
N ASP A 326 -1.23 17.34 -28.26
CA ASP A 326 -0.19 16.30 -28.31
C ASP A 326 -0.45 15.32 -29.46
N GLY A 327 -1.64 14.70 -29.49
CA GLY A 327 -1.98 13.66 -30.46
C GLY A 327 -1.92 14.15 -31.90
N TYR A 328 -2.30 15.41 -32.14
CA TYR A 328 -2.18 16.06 -33.45
C TYR A 328 -0.71 16.21 -33.90
N ILE A 329 0.14 16.79 -33.04
CA ILE A 329 1.55 17.01 -33.35
C ILE A 329 2.34 15.70 -33.43
N LEU A 330 1.97 14.69 -32.64
CA LEU A 330 2.52 13.35 -32.72
C LEU A 330 2.16 12.67 -34.04
N GLY A 331 0.90 12.79 -34.49
CA GLY A 331 0.46 12.32 -35.80
C GLY A 331 1.19 12.99 -36.96
N ARG A 332 1.37 14.32 -36.93
CA ARG A 332 2.20 15.04 -37.92
C ARG A 332 3.65 14.55 -37.93
N ALA A 333 4.26 14.37 -36.76
CA ALA A 333 5.63 13.89 -36.64
C ALA A 333 5.82 12.44 -37.09
N LEU A 334 4.84 11.55 -36.87
CA LEU A 334 4.91 10.19 -37.37
C LEU A 334 4.79 10.13 -38.89
N ARG A 335 3.88 10.90 -39.50
CA ARG A 335 3.77 11.02 -40.96
C ARG A 335 5.11 11.43 -41.56
N ASP A 336 5.68 12.54 -41.09
CA ASP A 336 6.90 13.09 -41.68
C ASP A 336 8.12 12.17 -41.47
N TYR A 337 8.12 11.31 -40.44
CA TYR A 337 9.04 10.16 -40.35
C TYR A 337 8.77 9.12 -41.45
N LEU A 338 7.53 8.64 -41.58
CA LEU A 338 7.19 7.55 -42.52
C LEU A 338 7.49 7.92 -43.96
N SER A 339 7.05 9.10 -44.43
CA SER A 339 7.33 9.62 -45.77
C SER A 339 8.83 9.83 -46.03
N SER A 340 9.66 9.90 -44.99
CA SER A 340 11.13 10.05 -45.11
C SER A 340 11.91 8.73 -45.17
N ARG A 341 11.31 7.58 -44.80
CA ARG A 341 11.99 6.27 -44.77
C ARG A 341 12.59 5.89 -46.13
N SER A 342 11.94 6.30 -47.23
CA SER A 342 12.39 6.10 -48.61
C SER A 342 13.74 6.76 -48.95
N HIS A 343 14.22 7.70 -48.14
CA HIS A 343 15.38 8.55 -48.45
C HIS A 343 16.62 8.34 -47.55
N LYS A 344 16.78 7.14 -46.96
CA LYS A 344 17.99 6.75 -46.17
C LYS A 344 18.36 7.70 -45.00
N GLY A 345 17.43 8.55 -44.57
CA GLY A 345 17.69 9.67 -43.66
C GLY A 345 16.89 9.59 -42.37
N GLU A 346 17.61 9.67 -41.24
CA GLU A 346 17.11 10.13 -39.93
C GLU A 346 15.98 9.30 -39.29
N GLY A 347 16.35 8.44 -38.34
CA GLY A 347 15.42 7.54 -37.64
C GLY A 347 14.40 8.23 -36.71
N LEU A 348 13.38 7.45 -36.32
CA LEU A 348 12.21 7.82 -35.52
C LEU A 348 12.50 8.76 -34.34
N GLU A 349 13.61 8.54 -33.62
CA GLU A 349 14.06 9.38 -32.51
C GLU A 349 14.02 10.88 -32.82
N ARG A 350 14.47 11.30 -34.02
CA ARG A 350 14.50 12.73 -34.40
C ARG A 350 13.09 13.32 -34.41
N TRP A 351 12.14 12.59 -34.98
CA TRP A 351 10.78 13.06 -35.21
C TRP A 351 9.97 13.07 -33.90
N MET A 352 10.18 12.09 -33.02
CA MET A 352 9.59 12.11 -31.69
C MET A 352 10.21 13.20 -30.80
N GLN A 353 11.52 13.46 -30.93
CA GLN A 353 12.16 14.63 -30.32
C GLN A 353 11.63 15.96 -30.89
N LEU A 354 11.20 16.02 -32.15
CA LEU A 354 10.52 17.21 -32.71
C LEU A 354 9.15 17.43 -32.04
N TYR A 355 8.33 16.38 -31.90
CA TYR A 355 7.08 16.42 -31.11
C TYR A 355 7.34 17.01 -29.70
N GLN A 356 8.33 16.49 -28.98
CA GLN A 356 8.67 16.96 -27.63
C GLN A 356 9.12 18.43 -27.63
N ASN A 357 9.97 18.86 -28.59
CA ASN A 357 10.44 20.24 -28.68
C ASN A 357 9.31 21.26 -28.91
N VAL A 358 8.20 20.85 -29.53
CA VAL A 358 7.01 21.68 -29.78
C VAL A 358 6.06 21.67 -28.58
N ARG A 359 5.81 20.48 -28.00
CA ARG A 359 4.77 20.29 -26.98
C ARG A 359 5.20 20.58 -25.55
N LEU A 360 6.40 20.16 -25.16
CA LEU A 360 6.86 20.21 -23.77
C LEU A 360 6.85 21.63 -23.17
N PRO A 361 7.39 22.68 -23.83
CA PRO A 361 7.36 24.04 -23.28
C PRO A 361 5.94 24.60 -23.13
N ARG A 362 5.02 24.21 -24.02
CA ARG A 362 3.65 24.71 -24.07
C ARG A 362 2.77 24.06 -23.00
N ALA A 363 2.83 22.73 -22.85
CA ALA A 363 2.06 22.03 -21.83
C ALA A 363 2.56 22.34 -20.40
N GLN A 364 3.88 22.43 -20.18
CA GLN A 364 4.42 22.81 -18.87
C GLN A 364 4.01 24.23 -18.46
N ARG A 365 3.93 25.17 -19.40
CA ARG A 365 3.36 26.50 -19.16
C ARG A 365 1.88 26.43 -18.79
N ALA A 366 1.11 25.51 -19.37
CA ALA A 366 -0.29 25.26 -18.99
C ALA A 366 -0.40 24.65 -17.57
N GLN A 367 0.45 23.68 -17.19
CA GLN A 367 0.54 23.17 -15.81
C GLN A 367 0.79 24.31 -14.80
N ALA A 368 1.85 25.08 -15.00
CA ALA A 368 2.25 26.14 -14.07
C ALA A 368 1.20 27.25 -13.95
N THR A 369 0.65 27.73 -15.07
CA THR A 369 -0.41 28.75 -15.06
C THR A 369 -1.76 28.24 -14.52
N ALA A 370 -1.99 26.92 -14.51
CA ALA A 370 -3.17 26.33 -13.89
C ALA A 370 -3.09 26.29 -12.37
N ARG A 371 -1.92 26.01 -11.79
CA ARG A 371 -1.67 26.18 -10.34
C ARG A 371 -1.91 27.64 -9.92
N GLN A 372 -1.32 28.58 -10.66
CA GLN A 372 -1.50 30.01 -10.41
C GLN A 372 -2.97 30.45 -10.53
N ALA A 373 -3.74 29.89 -11.47
CA ALA A 373 -5.16 30.24 -11.61
C ALA A 373 -5.98 29.85 -10.37
N GLY A 374 -5.75 28.66 -9.80
CA GLY A 374 -6.39 28.25 -8.54
C GLY A 374 -6.06 29.17 -7.37
N GLN A 375 -4.77 29.51 -7.21
CA GLN A 375 -4.33 30.50 -6.21
C GLN A 375 -5.00 31.87 -6.40
N VAL A 376 -5.22 32.32 -7.65
CA VAL A 376 -5.89 33.60 -7.93
C VAL A 376 -7.38 33.55 -7.62
N TYR A 377 -8.06 32.45 -7.96
CA TYR A 377 -9.50 32.28 -7.69
C TYR A 377 -9.85 32.25 -6.20
N GLU A 378 -8.93 31.76 -5.37
CA GLU A 378 -9.11 31.53 -3.93
C GLU A 378 -8.38 32.57 -3.07
N MET A 379 -7.78 33.59 -3.69
CA MET A 379 -7.01 34.68 -3.07
C MET A 379 -5.73 34.23 -2.32
N GLN A 380 -5.20 33.06 -2.70
CA GLN A 380 -4.05 32.34 -2.12
C GLN A 380 -2.72 32.56 -2.88
N THR A 381 -2.52 33.75 -3.47
CA THR A 381 -1.21 34.17 -4.01
C THR A 381 -0.46 35.03 -3.00
N GLU A 382 0.88 35.02 -3.00
CA GLU A 382 1.73 35.84 -2.11
C GLU A 382 1.32 37.32 -2.05
N GLU A 383 0.90 37.92 -3.17
CA GLU A 383 0.46 39.32 -3.22
C GLU A 383 -0.93 39.58 -2.60
N MET A 384 -1.69 38.54 -2.27
CA MET A 384 -3.05 38.61 -1.69
C MET A 384 -3.09 38.09 -0.23
N LEU A 385 -2.09 37.33 0.22
CA LEU A 385 -2.00 36.89 1.61
C LEU A 385 -1.95 38.09 2.57
N GLY A 386 -2.87 38.11 3.54
CA GLY A 386 -2.98 39.18 4.53
C GLY A 386 -3.73 40.44 4.08
N LYS A 387 -4.17 40.52 2.82
CA LYS A 387 -5.09 41.57 2.34
C LYS A 387 -6.55 41.22 2.63
N SER A 388 -7.42 42.22 2.70
CA SER A 388 -8.87 42.02 2.75
C SER A 388 -9.44 41.62 1.38
N TYR A 389 -10.62 41.01 1.37
CA TYR A 389 -11.31 40.58 0.14
C TYR A 389 -11.42 41.71 -0.90
N GLU A 390 -11.75 42.93 -0.48
CA GLU A 390 -11.89 44.10 -1.35
C GLU A 390 -10.56 44.52 -2.01
N GLU A 391 -9.45 44.41 -1.29
CA GLU A 391 -8.10 44.72 -1.79
C GLU A 391 -7.60 43.66 -2.79
N CYS A 392 -8.12 42.44 -2.72
CA CYS A 392 -7.82 41.36 -3.67
C CYS A 392 -8.58 41.49 -5.00
N LEU A 393 -9.79 42.08 -5.01
CA LEU A 393 -10.63 42.15 -6.21
C LEU A 393 -9.98 42.84 -7.44
N PRO A 394 -9.20 43.93 -7.32
CA PRO A 394 -8.47 44.50 -8.45
C PRO A 394 -7.41 43.54 -9.01
N ILE A 395 -6.66 42.87 -8.14
CA ILE A 395 -5.59 41.93 -8.49
C ILE A 395 -6.20 40.73 -9.25
N VAL A 396 -7.31 40.19 -8.75
CA VAL A 396 -8.07 39.13 -9.42
C VAL A 396 -8.57 39.58 -10.80
N ARG A 397 -9.18 40.77 -10.91
CA ARG A 397 -9.69 41.31 -12.19
C ARG A 397 -8.60 41.35 -13.27
N ASP A 398 -7.45 41.96 -12.96
CA ASP A 398 -6.38 42.14 -13.93
C ASP A 398 -5.64 40.82 -14.23
N SER A 399 -5.53 39.93 -13.23
CA SER A 399 -4.93 38.60 -13.36
C SER A 399 -5.74 37.61 -14.21
N LEU A 400 -7.04 37.85 -14.44
CA LEU A 400 -7.92 36.94 -15.20
C LEU A 400 -8.22 37.41 -16.63
N LYS A 401 -8.30 38.71 -16.89
CA LYS A 401 -8.81 39.32 -18.13
C LYS A 401 -8.25 38.72 -19.44
N ASP A 402 -6.93 38.57 -19.54
CA ASP A 402 -6.24 38.05 -20.73
C ASP A 402 -5.60 36.66 -20.50
N ARG A 403 -5.83 36.02 -19.33
CA ARG A 403 -5.11 34.82 -18.85
C ARG A 403 -5.09 33.66 -19.85
N MET A 404 -6.23 33.35 -20.46
CA MET A 404 -6.38 32.21 -21.38
C MET A 404 -5.97 32.50 -22.83
N LYS A 405 -5.68 33.77 -23.17
CA LYS A 405 -5.46 34.22 -24.55
C LYS A 405 -4.34 33.45 -25.25
N TRP A 406 -3.23 33.23 -24.55
CA TRP A 406 -2.08 32.48 -25.08
C TRP A 406 -2.41 30.99 -25.32
N VAL A 407 -3.29 30.39 -24.51
CA VAL A 407 -3.76 29.02 -24.70
C VAL A 407 -4.59 28.93 -25.98
N TRP A 408 -5.50 29.88 -26.21
CA TRP A 408 -6.45 29.80 -27.34
C TRP A 408 -5.95 30.35 -28.68
N THR A 409 -4.94 31.24 -28.68
CA THR A 409 -4.54 32.00 -29.89
C THR A 409 -3.12 31.71 -30.41
N GLU A 410 -2.25 31.06 -29.64
CA GLU A 410 -0.96 30.59 -30.17
C GLU A 410 -1.19 29.45 -31.17
N ASP A 411 -0.65 29.61 -32.39
CA ASP A 411 -0.71 28.61 -33.45
C ASP A 411 0.38 27.54 -33.26
N ILE A 412 -0.07 26.29 -33.10
CA ILE A 412 0.78 25.13 -32.87
C ILE A 412 1.46 24.62 -34.15
N ASP A 413 0.87 24.84 -35.34
CA ASP A 413 1.48 24.50 -36.62
C ASP A 413 2.62 25.45 -36.96
N LEU A 414 2.48 26.74 -36.64
CA LEU A 414 3.60 27.69 -36.65
C LEU A 414 4.72 27.28 -35.69
N GLY A 415 4.38 26.72 -34.52
CA GLY A 415 5.35 26.16 -33.59
C GLY A 415 6.11 24.97 -34.19
N TYR A 416 5.38 24.02 -34.78
CA TYR A 416 5.94 22.85 -35.45
C TYR A 416 6.85 23.21 -36.62
N ASN A 417 6.34 24.01 -37.56
CA ASN A 417 7.03 24.35 -38.79
C ASN A 417 8.28 25.24 -38.55
N LYS A 418 8.37 25.92 -37.39
CA LYS A 418 9.54 26.74 -37.00
C LYS A 418 10.55 26.02 -36.12
N ALA A 419 10.20 24.90 -35.50
CA ALA A 419 11.09 24.23 -34.55
C ALA A 419 12.27 23.56 -35.31
N PRO A 420 13.52 24.08 -35.20
CA PRO A 420 14.63 23.40 -35.84
C PRO A 420 14.88 22.08 -35.11
N PRO A 421 15.25 20.99 -35.83
CA PRO A 421 15.70 19.76 -35.19
C PRO A 421 17.03 20.04 -34.48
N LYS A 422 16.95 20.41 -33.20
CA LYS A 422 18.10 20.75 -32.36
C LYS A 422 19.09 19.59 -32.41
N LYS A 423 20.29 19.83 -32.95
CA LYS A 423 21.39 18.86 -32.89
C LYS A 423 21.57 18.47 -31.42
N ARG A 424 21.34 17.19 -31.11
CA ARG A 424 21.55 16.59 -29.78
C ARG A 424 22.85 17.14 -29.19
N LYS A 425 22.83 17.73 -27.98
CA LYS A 425 24.07 18.02 -27.23
C LYS A 425 24.86 16.71 -27.26
N ARG A 426 26.00 16.66 -27.95
CA ARG A 426 26.83 15.44 -27.96
C ARG A 426 27.29 15.22 -26.53
N VAL A 427 26.86 14.12 -25.94
CA VAL A 427 27.42 13.63 -24.68
C VAL A 427 28.91 13.43 -24.93
N ALA A 428 29.77 14.23 -24.29
CA ALA A 428 31.21 14.16 -24.50
C ALA A 428 31.80 12.82 -24.04
N ILE A 429 31.07 12.14 -23.15
CA ILE A 429 31.39 10.87 -22.51
C ILE A 429 30.18 9.96 -22.67
N ALA A 430 30.30 8.89 -23.47
CA ALA A 430 29.33 7.80 -23.45
C ALA A 430 29.37 7.09 -22.09
N CYS A 431 28.20 6.74 -21.55
CA CYS A 431 28.05 6.04 -20.28
C CYS A 431 28.73 4.65 -20.30
N PRO A 432 28.99 4.03 -19.12
CA PRO A 432 29.73 2.78 -19.03
C PRO A 432 29.16 1.66 -19.92
N GLU A 433 27.85 1.41 -19.91
CA GLU A 433 27.26 0.30 -20.70
C GLU A 433 27.26 0.56 -22.21
N CYS A 434 26.94 1.78 -22.68
CA CYS A 434 27.06 2.09 -24.12
C CYS A 434 28.51 1.99 -24.59
N ARG A 435 29.48 2.37 -23.73
CA ARG A 435 30.92 2.21 -24.00
C ARG A 435 31.34 0.74 -24.06
N LEU A 436 30.80 -0.10 -23.16
CA LEU A 436 31.02 -1.56 -23.14
C LEU A 436 30.41 -2.25 -24.36
N ARG A 437 29.17 -1.90 -24.73
CA ARG A 437 28.43 -2.44 -25.89
C ARG A 437 28.89 -1.84 -27.24
N LYS A 438 29.82 -0.88 -27.24
CA LYS A 438 30.29 -0.11 -28.42
C LYS A 438 29.17 0.58 -29.22
N THR A 439 28.04 0.89 -28.57
CA THR A 439 26.89 1.57 -29.17
C THR A 439 26.93 3.07 -28.94
N LYS A 440 26.13 3.83 -29.70
CA LYS A 440 25.88 5.25 -29.38
C LYS A 440 25.17 5.35 -28.03
N CYS A 441 25.47 6.43 -27.29
CA CYS A 441 24.88 6.69 -25.98
C CYS A 441 23.81 7.77 -26.12
N ASP A 442 22.57 7.41 -25.78
CA ASP A 442 21.38 8.16 -26.16
C ASP A 442 20.73 8.93 -25.00
N HIS A 443 21.21 8.76 -23.76
CA HIS A 443 20.62 9.35 -22.55
C HIS A 443 19.11 9.06 -22.38
N ILE A 444 18.69 7.81 -22.60
CA ILE A 444 17.43 7.26 -22.05
C ILE A 444 17.71 6.92 -20.57
N VAL A 445 17.97 7.99 -19.85
CA VAL A 445 18.59 8.10 -18.55
C VAL A 445 17.92 9.34 -18.01
N SER A 446 17.12 9.21 -16.94
CA SER A 446 16.41 10.36 -16.36
C SER A 446 17.36 11.55 -16.24
N ARG A 447 16.89 12.71 -16.70
CA ARG A 447 17.74 13.83 -17.10
C ARG A 447 18.37 14.47 -15.88
N GLN A 448 19.54 13.93 -15.48
CA GLN A 448 20.47 14.52 -14.52
C GLN A 448 20.43 16.03 -14.64
N VAL A 449 19.90 16.65 -13.58
CA VAL A 449 19.62 18.08 -13.52
C VAL A 449 20.83 18.86 -14.02
N ASP A 450 20.69 19.52 -15.19
CA ASP A 450 21.75 20.38 -15.77
C ASP A 450 22.21 21.35 -14.65
N ASP A 451 23.50 21.35 -14.30
CA ASP A 451 24.05 21.99 -13.08
C ASP A 451 23.74 23.50 -12.92
N ASP A 452 23.23 24.17 -13.97
CA ASP A 452 22.68 25.53 -13.89
C ASP A 452 21.46 25.64 -12.97
N MET A 453 20.61 24.62 -12.84
CA MET A 453 19.46 24.60 -11.91
C MET A 453 19.87 24.34 -10.45
N LEU A 454 21.14 23.97 -10.22
CA LEU A 454 21.68 23.68 -8.90
C LEU A 454 22.44 24.88 -8.30
N LYS A 455 22.54 26.00 -9.05
CA LYS A 455 23.14 27.26 -8.59
C LYS A 455 22.29 27.92 -7.49
N GLY A 456 22.78 27.82 -6.26
CA GLY A 456 22.12 28.32 -5.05
C GLY A 456 21.70 27.21 -4.08
N ILE A 457 21.65 25.95 -4.54
CA ILE A 457 21.29 24.78 -3.73
C ILE A 457 22.57 24.16 -3.11
N PRO A 458 22.58 23.81 -1.82
CA PRO A 458 23.74 23.17 -1.17
C PRO A 458 24.16 21.87 -1.85
N LYS A 459 25.48 21.62 -1.96
CA LYS A 459 26.07 20.48 -2.68
C LYS A 459 25.56 19.10 -2.25
N SER A 460 25.11 18.94 -0.99
CA SER A 460 24.44 17.74 -0.51
C SER A 460 23.14 17.49 -1.29
N SER A 461 22.21 18.44 -1.29
CA SER A 461 20.92 18.33 -1.98
C SER A 461 21.06 18.14 -3.50
N GLN A 462 22.13 18.67 -4.11
CA GLN A 462 22.46 18.41 -5.53
C GLN A 462 22.74 16.93 -5.80
N ALA A 463 23.55 16.33 -4.92
CA ALA A 463 23.98 14.94 -5.00
C ALA A 463 22.85 13.97 -4.59
N TYR A 464 21.97 14.41 -3.68
CA TYR A 464 20.70 13.77 -3.33
C TYR A 464 19.85 13.42 -4.55
N ILE A 465 19.56 14.43 -5.38
CA ILE A 465 18.70 14.29 -6.56
C ILE A 465 19.28 13.31 -7.59
N ARG A 466 20.61 13.28 -7.76
CA ARG A 466 21.27 12.36 -8.70
C ARG A 466 21.18 10.88 -8.30
N SER A 467 21.17 10.58 -7.00
CA SER A 467 21.06 9.20 -6.50
C SER A 467 19.61 8.71 -6.41
N LEU A 468 18.63 9.64 -6.34
CA LEU A 468 17.22 9.34 -6.66
C LEU A 468 17.12 8.81 -8.09
N GLU A 469 17.53 9.60 -9.09
CA GLU A 469 17.43 9.27 -10.52
C GLU A 469 18.09 7.95 -10.94
N GLN A 470 19.14 7.52 -10.25
CA GLN A 470 19.81 6.24 -10.49
C GLN A 470 18.98 5.04 -10.00
N ARG A 471 18.12 5.23 -9.02
CA ARG A 471 17.36 4.17 -8.34
C ARG A 471 15.95 3.99 -8.90
N LEU A 472 15.39 5.03 -9.52
CA LEU A 472 14.28 4.97 -10.48
C LEU A 472 14.45 3.77 -11.43
N ARG A 473 15.50 3.82 -12.27
CA ARG A 473 15.72 2.91 -13.41
C ARG A 473 15.80 1.42 -13.05
N LYS A 474 16.15 1.07 -11.81
CA LYS A 474 16.13 -0.33 -11.35
C LYS A 474 14.73 -0.86 -10.99
N PHE A 475 13.78 0.02 -10.67
CA PHE A 475 12.37 -0.34 -10.54
C PHE A 475 11.69 -0.41 -11.91
N GLU A 476 11.99 0.57 -12.77
CA GLU A 476 11.55 0.63 -14.17
C GLU A 476 11.87 -0.68 -14.94
N GLU A 477 13.09 -1.20 -14.79
CA GLU A 477 13.52 -2.48 -15.38
C GLU A 477 12.85 -3.74 -14.75
N GLN A 478 12.32 -3.65 -13.53
CA GLN A 478 11.62 -4.75 -12.87
C GLN A 478 10.13 -4.82 -13.23
N GLU A 479 9.48 -3.68 -13.51
CA GLU A 479 8.13 -3.69 -14.07
C GLU A 479 8.08 -4.33 -15.46
N THR A 480 9.15 -4.25 -16.27
CA THR A 480 9.25 -4.90 -17.61
C THR A 480 9.09 -6.43 -17.69
N ARG A 481 8.71 -7.12 -16.60
CA ARG A 481 8.64 -8.60 -16.54
C ARG A 481 7.37 -9.21 -15.96
N ALA A 482 6.45 -8.44 -15.36
CA ALA A 482 5.58 -9.02 -14.33
C ALA A 482 4.23 -9.63 -14.80
N HIS A 483 3.67 -9.25 -15.96
CA HIS A 483 2.21 -9.22 -16.15
C HIS A 483 1.74 -9.13 -17.65
N GLY A 484 0.48 -9.47 -18.05
CA GLY A 484 -0.22 -9.34 -19.41
C GLY A 484 -1.81 -9.30 -19.69
N LYS A 485 -3.20 -9.10 -19.50
CA LYS A 485 -4.18 -8.46 -18.47
C LYS A 485 -5.51 -9.23 -18.18
N PRO A 486 -6.00 -9.34 -16.90
CA PRO A 486 -7.12 -10.19 -16.45
C PRO A 486 -8.48 -9.44 -16.45
N ASP A 487 -9.52 -10.00 -15.83
CA ASP A 487 -10.90 -9.53 -15.99
C ASP A 487 -11.71 -9.27 -14.70
N GLU A 488 -12.91 -8.69 -14.87
CA GLU A 488 -13.63 -7.83 -13.90
C GLU A 488 -14.96 -8.41 -13.31
N PRO A 489 -15.65 -7.69 -12.38
CA PRO A 489 -16.74 -8.21 -11.52
C PRO A 489 -18.16 -7.68 -11.88
N ALA A 490 -19.13 -7.81 -10.94
CA ALA A 490 -20.45 -7.18 -11.00
C ALA A 490 -21.03 -6.78 -9.62
N SER A 491 -21.91 -5.77 -9.58
CA SER A 491 -22.35 -5.04 -8.37
C SER A 491 -23.84 -5.21 -7.98
N LEU A 492 -24.25 -4.56 -6.87
CA LEU A 492 -25.54 -4.67 -6.16
C LEU A 492 -26.70 -3.77 -6.67
N ALA A 493 -27.95 -4.18 -6.40
CA ALA A 493 -29.22 -3.40 -6.42
C ALA A 493 -30.40 -4.26 -5.84
N HIS A 494 -31.60 -3.77 -5.48
CA HIS A 494 -31.97 -2.68 -4.57
C HIS A 494 -33.47 -2.76 -4.13
N HIS A 495 -33.93 -1.80 -3.29
CA HIS A 495 -35.32 -1.47 -2.85
C HIS A 495 -35.95 -2.31 -1.70
N SER A 496 -36.38 -1.79 -0.54
CA SER A 496 -37.30 -0.66 -0.15
C SER A 496 -38.80 -0.97 -0.39
N ARG A 497 -39.79 -0.66 0.48
CA ARG A 497 -39.92 0.43 1.49
C ARG A 497 -41.20 0.27 2.39
N ARG A 498 -41.17 0.67 3.69
CA ARG A 498 -42.33 1.05 4.59
C ARG A 498 -43.38 -0.05 4.96
N SER A 499 -44.21 0.03 6.03
CA SER A 499 -44.38 1.00 7.16
C SER A 499 -45.21 0.48 8.37
N GLN A 500 -44.95 1.04 9.57
CA GLN A 500 -45.83 1.29 10.74
C GLN A 500 -46.40 0.17 11.66
N ALA A 501 -46.13 0.34 12.97
CA ALA A 501 -46.93 0.09 14.21
C ALA A 501 -47.75 -1.23 14.36
N TYR A 502 -47.63 -1.99 15.46
CA TYR A 502 -48.02 -1.59 16.82
C TYR A 502 -47.30 -2.37 17.95
N SER A 503 -47.64 -2.07 19.22
CA SER A 503 -46.96 -2.51 20.45
C SER A 503 -47.33 -3.90 20.96
N SER A 504 -46.35 -4.65 21.46
CA SER A 504 -46.50 -5.66 22.52
C SER A 504 -45.14 -5.88 23.23
N PRO A 505 -45.09 -6.09 24.56
CA PRO A 505 -43.84 -6.37 25.25
C PRO A 505 -43.37 -7.82 24.99
N PRO A 506 -42.06 -8.08 24.85
CA PRO A 506 -41.53 -9.44 24.76
C PRO A 506 -41.68 -10.17 26.11
N PRO A 507 -41.81 -11.52 26.12
CA PRO A 507 -41.85 -12.29 27.35
C PRO A 507 -40.49 -12.29 28.07
N LEU A 508 -40.51 -12.69 29.34
CA LEU A 508 -39.33 -12.84 30.20
C LEU A 508 -38.31 -13.82 29.60
N VAL A 509 -37.33 -13.29 28.87
CA VAL A 509 -36.13 -14.02 28.48
C VAL A 509 -35.30 -14.28 29.74
N GLN A 510 -34.98 -15.55 30.01
CA GLN A 510 -34.06 -15.91 31.08
C GLN A 510 -32.71 -15.23 30.85
N GLN A 511 -32.22 -14.50 31.86
CA GLN A 511 -30.86 -13.95 31.82
C GLN A 511 -29.85 -15.11 31.75
N ARG A 512 -29.33 -15.40 30.55
CA ARG A 512 -28.06 -16.10 30.42
C ARG A 512 -27.00 -15.18 31.04
N GLN A 513 -26.33 -15.65 32.09
CA GLN A 513 -25.18 -14.94 32.64
C GLN A 513 -24.12 -14.80 31.55
N SER A 514 -23.75 -13.57 31.21
CA SER A 514 -22.71 -13.31 30.22
C SER A 514 -21.35 -13.73 30.76
N ILE A 515 -20.69 -14.70 30.13
CA ILE A 515 -19.38 -15.15 30.59
C ILE A 515 -18.34 -14.16 30.06
N LEU A 516 -17.76 -13.40 30.99
CA LEU A 516 -16.69 -12.43 30.69
C LEU A 516 -15.37 -13.20 30.55
N ILE A 517 -14.75 -13.10 29.38
CA ILE A 517 -13.44 -13.72 29.13
C ILE A 517 -12.40 -12.62 29.25
N SER A 518 -11.56 -12.68 30.30
CA SER A 518 -10.48 -11.71 30.50
C SER A 518 -9.44 -11.87 29.40
N ALA A 519 -9.38 -10.90 28.50
CA ALA A 519 -8.42 -10.85 27.42
C ALA A 519 -7.29 -9.88 27.82
N ASN A 520 -6.10 -10.40 28.13
CA ASN A 520 -4.94 -9.53 28.05
C ASN A 520 -4.67 -9.26 26.54
N PRO A 521 -4.73 -8.00 26.06
CA PRO A 521 -4.47 -7.68 24.66
C PRO A 521 -3.05 -8.03 24.19
N GLU A 522 -2.10 -8.29 25.10
CA GLU A 522 -0.79 -8.86 24.78
C GLU A 522 -0.83 -10.32 24.29
N ILE A 523 -1.87 -11.08 24.64
CA ILE A 523 -2.09 -12.45 24.13
C ILE A 523 -2.61 -12.38 22.70
N PHE A 524 -3.50 -11.41 22.45
CA PHE A 524 -4.04 -11.13 21.12
C PHE A 524 -3.00 -10.41 20.27
N MET A 525 -2.07 -11.17 19.73
CA MET A 525 -1.01 -10.71 18.81
C MET A 525 -1.54 -10.27 17.41
N GLY A 526 -2.76 -9.74 17.36
CA GLY A 526 -3.33 -8.93 16.27
C GLY A 526 -4.00 -7.66 16.80
N GLY A 527 -3.74 -7.30 18.06
CA GLY A 527 -4.45 -6.32 18.88
C GLY A 527 -5.97 -6.39 18.71
N TYR A 528 -6.61 -5.24 18.50
CA TYR A 528 -8.06 -5.14 18.30
C TYR A 528 -8.58 -5.98 17.12
N SER A 529 -7.78 -6.23 16.07
CA SER A 529 -8.21 -7.10 14.97
C SER A 529 -8.25 -8.59 15.37
N GLY A 530 -7.30 -9.02 16.20
CA GLY A 530 -7.29 -10.37 16.79
C GLY A 530 -8.46 -10.55 17.76
N ILE A 531 -8.69 -9.58 18.64
CA ILE A 531 -9.84 -9.57 19.56
C ILE A 531 -11.16 -9.62 18.78
N SER A 532 -11.31 -8.79 17.73
CA SER A 532 -12.53 -8.76 16.90
C SER A 532 -12.77 -10.09 16.16
N PHE A 533 -11.73 -10.71 15.61
CA PHE A 533 -11.85 -11.99 14.92
C PHE A 533 -12.23 -13.12 15.90
N THR A 534 -11.62 -13.17 17.08
CA THR A 534 -11.96 -14.16 18.11
C THR A 534 -13.31 -13.88 18.78
N GLN A 535 -13.78 -12.63 18.82
CA GLN A 535 -15.16 -12.33 19.21
C GLN A 535 -16.16 -12.87 18.17
N LEU A 536 -15.86 -12.85 16.87
CA LEU A 536 -16.69 -13.52 15.85
C LEU A 536 -16.73 -15.04 16.06
N ILE A 537 -15.60 -15.67 16.42
CA ILE A 537 -15.53 -17.09 16.79
C ILE A 537 -16.47 -17.38 17.98
N LEU A 538 -16.35 -16.64 19.08
CA LEU A 538 -17.18 -16.81 20.29
C LEU A 538 -18.68 -16.59 20.00
N ASN A 539 -19.00 -15.60 19.18
CA ASN A 539 -20.37 -15.28 18.76
C ASN A 539 -20.98 -16.36 17.86
N ALA A 540 -20.18 -17.01 17.01
CA ALA A 540 -20.62 -18.16 16.21
C ALA A 540 -20.83 -19.42 17.07
N MET A 541 -20.00 -19.64 18.09
CA MET A 541 -20.15 -20.76 19.02
C MET A 541 -21.38 -20.65 19.95
N ASN A 542 -21.75 -19.43 20.39
CA ASN A 542 -22.71 -19.24 21.50
C ASN A 542 -23.90 -18.31 21.21
N GLY A 543 -23.92 -17.63 20.05
CA GLY A 543 -24.86 -16.56 19.71
C GLY A 543 -24.38 -15.17 20.17
N ALA A 544 -24.74 -14.14 19.40
CA ALA A 544 -24.12 -12.81 19.43
C ALA A 544 -24.16 -12.04 20.77
N ASP A 545 -25.12 -12.33 21.67
CA ASP A 545 -25.33 -11.57 22.92
C ASP A 545 -24.68 -12.22 24.16
N SER A 546 -23.98 -13.34 24.01
CA SER A 546 -23.65 -14.23 25.14
C SER A 546 -22.34 -13.93 25.87
N ASN A 547 -21.24 -13.62 25.17
CA ASN A 547 -19.90 -13.49 25.75
C ASN A 547 -19.21 -12.21 25.23
N LYS A 548 -18.39 -11.56 26.06
CA LYS A 548 -17.53 -10.43 25.64
C LYS A 548 -16.08 -10.63 26.10
N LEU A 549 -15.15 -10.27 25.21
CA LEU A 549 -13.73 -10.11 25.50
C LEU A 549 -13.46 -8.68 26.02
N GLU A 550 -12.97 -8.54 27.25
CA GLU A 550 -12.52 -7.24 27.79
C GLU A 550 -11.00 -7.16 27.86
N ALA A 551 -10.44 -6.07 27.34
CA ALA A 551 -9.00 -5.86 27.18
C ALA A 551 -8.35 -5.21 28.42
N GLN A 552 -7.68 -6.00 29.27
CA GLN A 552 -7.00 -5.49 30.47
C GLN A 552 -5.55 -5.08 30.19
N SER A 553 -5.27 -3.77 30.20
CA SER A 553 -3.92 -3.20 29.99
C SER A 553 -3.02 -3.36 31.22
N LEU A 554 -2.38 -4.52 31.37
CA LEU A 554 -1.36 -4.76 32.40
C LEU A 554 -0.05 -4.02 32.07
N SER A 555 0.21 -2.91 32.77
CA SER A 555 1.53 -2.27 32.76
C SER A 555 2.50 -3.09 33.61
N SER A 556 3.40 -3.84 32.97
CA SER A 556 4.48 -4.53 33.70
C SER A 556 5.36 -3.52 34.44
N PRO A 557 5.74 -3.75 35.72
CA PRO A 557 6.65 -2.88 36.44
C PRO A 557 7.99 -2.74 35.70
N ARG A 558 8.59 -1.54 35.73
CA ARG A 558 9.97 -1.38 35.29
C ARG A 558 10.91 -1.83 36.41
N ASP A 559 11.69 -2.86 36.14
CA ASP A 559 12.87 -3.18 36.94
C ASP A 559 13.83 -1.97 36.99
N PRO A 560 14.54 -1.74 38.11
CA PRO A 560 15.54 -0.69 38.21
C PRO A 560 16.75 -0.98 37.30
N PRO A 561 17.35 0.04 36.66
CA PRO A 561 18.44 -0.15 35.70
C PRO A 561 19.68 -0.80 36.32
N CYS A 562 20.25 -1.77 35.63
CA CYS A 562 21.24 -2.71 36.18
C CYS A 562 22.70 -2.17 36.18
N PHE A 563 22.92 -0.95 36.68
CA PHE A 563 24.27 -0.36 36.80
C PHE A 563 24.37 0.59 38.01
N SER A 564 25.49 0.50 38.73
CA SER A 564 25.69 1.16 40.03
C SER A 564 26.28 2.57 39.91
N THR A 565 27.14 2.81 38.92
CA THR A 565 27.90 4.05 38.76
C THR A 565 27.98 4.49 37.28
N PRO A 566 28.21 5.79 37.00
CA PRO A 566 28.42 6.26 35.62
C PRO A 566 29.64 5.66 34.92
N SER A 567 30.62 5.17 35.69
CA SER A 567 31.81 4.46 35.19
C SER A 567 31.48 3.11 34.55
N ASP A 568 30.46 2.41 35.08
CA ASP A 568 30.10 1.06 34.61
C ASP A 568 29.55 1.07 33.18
N LEU A 569 28.99 2.21 32.74
CA LEU A 569 28.48 2.44 31.37
C LEU A 569 29.57 2.31 30.28
N PHE A 570 30.86 2.37 30.63
CA PHE A 570 31.99 2.26 29.71
C PHE A 570 32.83 0.98 29.91
N ALA A 571 32.38 0.08 30.79
CA ALA A 571 32.95 -1.25 30.95
C ALA A 571 32.65 -2.15 29.74
N LEU A 572 33.43 -3.23 29.59
CA LEU A 572 33.18 -4.28 28.61
C LEU A 572 32.93 -5.60 29.34
N PRO A 573 31.89 -6.37 29.00
CA PRO A 573 31.71 -7.70 29.57
C PRO A 573 32.74 -8.68 29.00
N PRO A 574 33.20 -9.67 29.79
CA PRO A 574 34.35 -10.52 29.43
C PRO A 574 34.09 -11.39 28.18
N ASN A 575 32.84 -11.78 27.94
CA ASN A 575 32.41 -12.56 26.77
C ASN A 575 31.86 -11.70 25.62
N CYS A 576 32.17 -10.41 25.58
CA CYS A 576 31.67 -9.49 24.53
C CYS A 576 31.94 -10.01 23.12
N ARG A 577 33.14 -10.53 22.83
CA ARG A 577 33.51 -10.95 21.47
C ARG A 577 32.68 -12.14 20.97
N GLU A 578 32.59 -13.19 21.79
CA GLU A 578 31.83 -14.41 21.50
C GLU A 578 30.35 -14.11 21.23
N LEU A 579 29.75 -13.16 21.96
CA LEU A 579 28.39 -12.67 21.73
C LEU A 579 28.25 -11.80 20.47
N ILE A 580 29.29 -11.05 20.08
CA ILE A 580 29.29 -10.26 18.83
C ILE A 580 29.35 -11.18 17.62
N ASP A 581 30.24 -12.18 17.63
CA ASP A 581 30.36 -13.15 16.54
C ASP A 581 29.05 -13.97 16.41
N LEU A 582 28.47 -14.42 17.53
CA LEU A 582 27.14 -15.07 17.57
C LEU A 582 26.01 -14.19 16.99
N PHE A 583 26.08 -12.86 17.13
CA PHE A 583 25.12 -11.96 16.47
C PHE A 583 25.26 -11.99 14.94
N PHE A 584 26.48 -11.96 14.42
CA PHE A 584 26.71 -11.94 12.98
C PHE A 584 26.37 -13.29 12.32
N ASP A 585 26.63 -14.41 12.98
CA ASP A 585 26.33 -15.75 12.48
C ASP A 585 24.81 -16.04 12.35
N PHE A 586 23.96 -15.50 13.23
CA PHE A 586 22.54 -15.88 13.32
C PHE A 586 21.51 -14.74 13.24
N HIS A 587 21.89 -13.51 13.58
CA HIS A 587 20.94 -12.38 13.71
C HIS A 587 21.10 -11.31 12.64
N TYR A 588 22.31 -11.11 12.13
CA TYR A 588 22.58 -10.05 11.17
C TYR A 588 21.80 -10.22 9.85
N GLU A 589 21.79 -11.41 9.25
CA GLU A 589 21.04 -11.69 8.01
C GLU A 589 19.52 -11.44 8.12
N LEU A 590 18.96 -11.56 9.34
CA LEU A 590 17.54 -11.35 9.59
C LEU A 590 17.15 -9.85 9.65
N SER A 591 18.13 -8.95 9.83
CA SER A 591 17.93 -7.50 9.88
C SER A 591 19.26 -6.73 9.62
N PRO A 592 19.82 -6.79 8.40
CA PRO A 592 21.15 -6.26 8.07
C PRO A 592 21.14 -4.72 7.97
N ILE A 593 21.08 -4.03 9.11
CA ILE A 593 21.00 -2.54 9.20
C ILE A 593 22.36 -1.82 9.20
N PHE A 594 23.44 -2.57 9.10
CA PHE A 594 24.83 -2.09 9.14
C PHE A 594 25.56 -2.45 7.85
N HIS A 595 26.79 -1.97 7.72
CA HIS A 595 27.82 -2.62 6.91
C HIS A 595 28.82 -3.30 7.86
N ALA A 596 28.73 -4.62 7.98
CA ALA A 596 29.38 -5.43 9.01
C ALA A 596 30.91 -5.25 9.06
N PRO A 597 31.69 -5.29 7.95
CA PRO A 597 33.14 -5.07 8.01
C PRO A 597 33.51 -3.69 8.58
N THR A 598 32.70 -2.66 8.32
CA THR A 598 32.93 -1.30 8.85
C THR A 598 32.47 -1.15 10.31
N LEU A 599 31.46 -1.90 10.75
CA LEU A 599 31.06 -1.92 12.16
C LEU A 599 32.05 -2.71 13.01
N LEU A 600 32.47 -3.89 12.56
CA LEU A 600 33.45 -4.73 13.26
C LEU A 600 34.77 -3.98 13.49
N VAL A 601 35.34 -3.34 12.47
CA VAL A 601 36.56 -2.51 12.63
C VAL A 601 36.38 -1.33 13.60
N LYS A 602 35.16 -0.80 13.79
CA LYS A 602 34.88 0.19 14.84
C LYS A 602 34.82 -0.47 16.23
N ILE A 603 34.20 -1.65 16.34
CA ILE A 603 34.06 -2.43 17.58
C ILE A 603 35.43 -2.93 18.06
N ASP A 604 36.28 -3.48 17.19
CA ASP A 604 37.62 -3.96 17.54
C ASP A 604 38.47 -2.87 18.20
N ARG A 605 38.39 -1.63 17.67
CA ARG A 605 39.04 -0.44 18.25
C ARG A 605 38.42 -0.02 19.58
N LEU A 606 37.13 -0.30 19.79
CA LEU A 606 36.41 0.04 21.02
C LEU A 606 36.69 -0.98 22.14
N ILE A 607 36.96 -2.24 21.77
CA ILE A 607 37.48 -3.28 22.64
C ILE A 607 38.93 -2.99 23.06
N ALA A 608 39.80 -2.65 22.09
CA ALA A 608 41.20 -2.32 22.35
C ALA A 608 41.41 -0.94 23.00
N GLY A 609 40.46 -0.02 22.85
CA GLY A 609 40.48 1.32 23.43
C GLY A 609 40.17 1.34 24.93
N ASP A 610 40.57 2.43 25.59
CA ASP A 610 40.33 2.67 27.00
C ASP A 610 38.93 3.25 27.27
N ALA A 611 38.60 3.52 28.55
CA ALA A 611 37.31 4.12 28.91
C ALA A 611 37.11 5.52 28.28
N THR A 612 38.17 6.30 28.09
CA THR A 612 38.09 7.62 27.45
C THR A 612 37.67 7.48 25.98
N TYR A 613 38.37 6.66 25.19
CA TYR A 613 38.02 6.40 23.79
C TYR A 613 36.59 5.85 23.62
N ARG A 614 36.15 4.97 24.53
CA ARG A 614 34.78 4.44 24.56
C ARG A 614 33.72 5.51 24.85
N SER A 615 34.04 6.52 25.67
CA SER A 615 33.14 7.64 25.96
C SER A 615 32.92 8.55 24.75
N GLU A 616 33.98 8.82 23.98
CA GLU A 616 33.89 9.55 22.71
C GLU A 616 33.07 8.77 21.66
N HIS A 617 33.26 7.45 21.61
CA HIS A 617 32.60 6.55 20.66
C HIS A 617 31.31 5.91 21.19
N ARG A 618 30.67 6.53 22.20
CA ARG A 618 29.53 5.96 22.95
C ARG A 618 28.37 5.42 22.11
N TYR A 619 28.11 5.95 20.92
CA TYR A 619 27.05 5.44 20.04
C TYR A 619 27.41 4.07 19.44
N ILE A 620 28.69 3.81 19.17
CA ILE A 620 29.16 2.48 18.76
C ILE A 620 29.15 1.51 19.95
N LEU A 621 29.49 1.98 21.16
CA LEU A 621 29.35 1.19 22.39
C LEU A 621 27.89 0.82 22.68
N ALA A 622 26.94 1.73 22.42
CA ALA A 622 25.51 1.47 22.54
C ALA A 622 25.00 0.50 21.47
N ILE A 623 25.46 0.61 20.20
CA ILE A 623 25.20 -0.42 19.18
C ILE A 623 25.71 -1.78 19.67
N MET A 624 26.97 -1.85 20.11
CA MET A 624 27.60 -3.08 20.58
C MET A 624 26.79 -3.72 21.74
N ASN A 625 26.41 -2.94 22.75
CA ASN A 625 25.56 -3.42 23.85
C ASN A 625 24.19 -3.94 23.37
N MET A 626 23.57 -3.32 22.36
CA MET A 626 22.36 -3.87 21.75
C MET A 626 22.61 -5.20 21.00
N LEU A 627 23.77 -5.38 20.36
CA LEU A 627 24.16 -6.69 19.79
C LEU A 627 24.27 -7.76 20.88
N LEU A 628 24.93 -7.43 22.00
CA LEU A 628 25.07 -8.31 23.16
C LEU A 628 23.71 -8.69 23.78
N ALA A 629 22.80 -7.72 23.90
CA ALA A 629 21.44 -7.94 24.40
C ALA A 629 20.65 -8.94 23.54
N ILE A 630 20.78 -8.87 22.21
CA ILE A 630 20.12 -9.79 21.28
C ILE A 630 20.79 -11.17 21.30
N ALA A 631 22.13 -11.23 21.21
CA ALA A 631 22.86 -12.50 21.19
C ALA A 631 22.69 -13.30 22.49
N ALA A 632 22.79 -12.63 23.65
CA ALA A 632 22.67 -13.29 24.94
C ALA A 632 21.23 -13.78 25.22
N SER A 633 20.18 -13.16 24.63
CA SER A 633 18.81 -13.65 24.75
C SER A 633 18.50 -14.89 23.90
N HIS A 634 19.41 -15.27 22.99
CA HIS A 634 19.26 -16.40 22.08
C HIS A 634 20.19 -17.58 22.38
N GLN A 635 21.04 -17.49 23.41
CA GLN A 635 21.84 -18.63 23.88
C GLN A 635 20.94 -19.79 24.34
N ARG A 636 21.20 -21.01 23.85
CA ARG A 636 20.31 -22.18 23.98
C ARG A 636 20.26 -22.80 25.39
N HIS A 637 21.18 -22.43 26.28
CA HIS A 637 21.16 -22.80 27.70
C HIS A 637 21.37 -21.57 28.55
N ARG A 638 20.57 -21.40 29.61
CA ARG A 638 20.67 -20.30 30.57
C ARG A 638 20.49 -20.81 32.00
N THR A 639 21.38 -20.38 32.88
CA THR A 639 21.10 -20.25 34.32
C THR A 639 20.31 -18.96 34.56
N GLU A 640 19.55 -18.88 35.66
CA GLU A 640 18.68 -17.74 35.97
C GLU A 640 19.41 -16.39 35.96
N SER A 641 20.66 -16.36 36.43
CA SER A 641 21.55 -15.19 36.40
C SER A 641 21.73 -14.55 35.01
N SER A 642 21.56 -15.32 33.92
CA SER A 642 21.68 -14.82 32.56
C SER A 642 20.55 -13.84 32.19
N ALA A 643 19.35 -13.99 32.78
CA ALA A 643 18.20 -13.14 32.49
C ALA A 643 18.49 -11.66 32.81
N SER A 644 19.02 -11.39 34.01
CA SER A 644 19.48 -10.07 34.45
C SER A 644 20.53 -9.47 33.50
N SER A 645 21.57 -10.25 33.16
CA SER A 645 22.64 -9.80 32.24
C SER A 645 22.11 -9.30 30.89
N THR A 646 21.10 -9.95 30.31
CA THR A 646 20.50 -9.51 29.04
C THR A 646 19.85 -8.12 29.11
N ARG A 647 19.07 -7.85 30.17
CA ARG A 647 18.36 -6.57 30.30
C ARG A 647 19.35 -5.45 30.61
N GLY A 648 20.39 -5.74 31.41
CA GLY A 648 21.50 -4.82 31.67
C GLY A 648 22.15 -4.27 30.40
N TYR A 649 22.45 -5.10 29.40
CA TYR A 649 23.02 -4.62 28.13
C TYR A 649 22.09 -3.65 27.38
N TYR A 650 20.78 -3.94 27.31
CA TYR A 650 19.79 -3.03 26.72
C TYR A 650 19.71 -1.70 27.49
N ASP A 651 19.63 -1.76 28.82
CA ASP A 651 19.51 -0.56 29.66
C ASP A 651 20.78 0.32 29.58
N VAL A 652 21.98 -0.28 29.52
CA VAL A 652 23.27 0.42 29.32
C VAL A 652 23.28 1.14 27.97
N ALA A 653 22.86 0.46 26.89
CA ALA A 653 22.76 1.08 25.57
C ALA A 653 21.79 2.28 25.55
N MET A 654 20.65 2.17 26.24
CA MET A 654 19.68 3.26 26.35
C MET A 654 20.23 4.43 27.20
N ALA A 655 20.94 4.16 28.29
CA ALA A 655 21.59 5.17 29.12
C ALA A 655 22.69 5.96 28.36
N LEU A 656 23.49 5.27 27.54
CA LEU A 656 24.54 5.90 26.72
C LEU A 656 23.98 6.90 25.67
N VAL A 657 22.79 6.65 25.12
CA VAL A 657 22.15 7.55 24.13
C VAL A 657 21.32 8.64 24.81
N GLY A 658 20.61 8.30 25.90
CA GLY A 658 19.60 9.10 26.59
C GLY A 658 19.86 10.61 26.64
N PRO A 659 21.02 11.09 27.13
CA PRO A 659 21.35 12.52 27.23
C PRO A 659 21.31 13.33 25.91
N THR A 660 21.23 12.65 24.76
CA THR A 660 21.14 13.28 23.43
C THR A 660 20.11 12.61 22.52
N LEU A 661 19.18 11.83 23.09
CA LEU A 661 18.23 11.02 22.32
C LEU A 661 17.25 11.87 21.48
N LEU A 662 16.95 13.09 21.95
CA LEU A 662 16.01 14.04 21.33
C LEU A 662 16.70 15.13 20.49
N PHE A 663 18.02 15.03 20.29
CA PHE A 663 18.85 16.05 19.62
C PHE A 663 19.92 15.38 18.75
N ASP A 664 20.70 16.15 17.98
CA ASP A 664 21.90 15.66 17.27
C ASP A 664 21.60 14.42 16.39
N TRP A 665 20.77 14.60 15.36
CA TRP A 665 20.26 13.50 14.54
C TRP A 665 21.40 12.72 13.86
N LYS A 666 21.51 11.42 14.16
CA LYS A 666 22.57 10.52 13.67
C LYS A 666 22.01 9.14 13.36
N ILE A 667 22.50 8.51 12.29
CA ILE A 667 22.01 7.20 11.84
C ILE A 667 22.24 6.10 12.88
N GLU A 668 23.33 6.21 13.66
CA GLU A 668 23.60 5.32 14.79
C GLU A 668 22.46 5.32 15.81
N LYS A 669 21.79 6.46 16.07
CA LYS A 669 20.64 6.52 17.00
C LYS A 669 19.44 5.73 16.48
N VAL A 670 19.17 5.78 15.18
CA VAL A 670 18.13 4.95 14.54
C VAL A 670 18.49 3.47 14.65
N GLN A 671 19.76 3.11 14.40
CA GLN A 671 20.24 1.73 14.49
C GLN A 671 20.13 1.17 15.92
N ILE A 672 20.51 1.94 16.95
CA ILE A 672 20.41 1.52 18.35
C ILE A 672 18.95 1.28 18.73
N LEU A 673 18.04 2.18 18.36
CA LEU A 673 16.61 2.01 18.66
C LEU A 673 15.97 0.86 17.86
N LEU A 674 16.38 0.61 16.62
CA LEU A 674 15.95 -0.55 15.83
C LEU A 674 16.37 -1.86 16.50
N LEU A 675 17.62 -1.98 16.94
CA LEU A 675 18.06 -3.15 17.71
C LEU A 675 17.34 -3.26 19.06
N GLY A 676 17.11 -2.13 19.75
CA GLY A 676 16.35 -2.09 20.99
C GLY A 676 14.92 -2.61 20.82
N ALA A 677 14.20 -2.16 19.79
CA ALA A 677 12.89 -2.71 19.44
C ALA A 677 12.96 -4.20 19.05
N ARG A 678 14.01 -4.63 18.33
CA ARG A 678 14.21 -6.03 17.95
C ARG A 678 14.45 -6.95 19.16
N TYR A 679 15.18 -6.46 20.17
CA TYR A 679 15.35 -7.12 21.47
C TYR A 679 14.00 -7.17 22.22
N LEU A 680 13.35 -6.02 22.42
CA LEU A 680 12.10 -5.91 23.17
C LEU A 680 10.94 -6.71 22.55
N GLN A 681 10.95 -6.94 21.24
CA GLN A 681 10.00 -7.83 20.54
C GLN A 681 10.05 -9.28 21.08
N SER A 682 11.18 -9.72 21.63
CA SER A 682 11.34 -11.05 22.26
C SER A 682 11.10 -11.04 23.79
N SER A 683 10.67 -9.91 24.35
CA SER A 683 10.43 -9.72 25.80
C SER A 683 8.96 -9.41 26.11
N SER A 684 8.58 -9.51 27.39
CA SER A 684 7.25 -9.15 27.91
C SER A 684 6.99 -7.63 27.97
N SER A 685 7.49 -6.85 27.00
CA SER A 685 7.50 -5.37 27.01
C SER A 685 6.94 -4.71 25.74
N PRO A 686 5.77 -5.10 25.21
CA PRO A 686 5.28 -4.67 23.89
C PRO A 686 5.05 -3.15 23.77
N SER A 687 4.63 -2.49 24.85
CA SER A 687 4.48 -1.02 24.85
C SER A 687 5.82 -0.26 24.89
N GLU A 688 6.89 -0.84 25.48
CA GLU A 688 8.24 -0.27 25.38
C GLU A 688 8.79 -0.46 23.95
N CYS A 689 8.63 -1.67 23.41
CA CYS A 689 9.01 -2.05 22.03
C CYS A 689 8.43 -1.06 21.00
N TRP A 690 7.12 -0.82 21.06
CA TRP A 690 6.41 0.10 20.18
C TRP A 690 6.92 1.54 20.26
N ASN A 691 7.13 2.05 21.48
CA ASN A 691 7.55 3.44 21.68
C ASN A 691 9.02 3.67 21.24
N VAL A 692 9.89 2.68 21.45
CA VAL A 692 11.28 2.69 20.98
C VAL A 692 11.35 2.72 19.45
N LEU A 693 10.52 1.91 18.77
CA LEU A 693 10.44 1.94 17.31
C LEU A 693 9.85 3.26 16.77
N GLY A 694 8.76 3.74 17.35
CA GLY A 694 8.15 5.02 16.95
C GLY A 694 9.12 6.21 17.06
N LEU A 695 10.04 6.17 18.02
CA LEU A 695 11.13 7.14 18.15
C LEU A 695 12.21 6.94 17.06
N ALA A 696 12.60 5.70 16.76
CA ALA A 696 13.52 5.39 15.66
C ALA A 696 13.01 5.95 14.33
N ILE A 697 11.73 5.76 14.03
CA ILE A 697 11.05 6.22 12.81
C ILE A 697 11.04 7.76 12.74
N ARG A 698 10.74 8.46 13.85
CA ARG A 698 10.78 9.94 13.90
C ARG A 698 12.20 10.49 13.63
N ILE A 699 13.24 9.86 14.17
CA ILE A 699 14.63 10.24 13.89
C ILE A 699 15.01 9.90 12.44
N ALA A 700 14.51 8.79 11.89
CA ALA A 700 14.72 8.40 10.49
C ALA A 700 14.06 9.37 9.49
N TYR A 701 12.86 9.89 9.79
CA TYR A 701 12.25 10.97 9.02
C TYR A 701 13.10 12.24 9.06
N GLY A 702 13.52 12.69 10.26
CA GLY A 702 14.36 13.89 10.44
C GLY A 702 15.78 13.79 9.86
N LEU A 703 16.25 12.58 9.56
CA LEU A 703 17.50 12.29 8.84
C LEU A 703 17.31 12.18 7.31
N GLU A 704 16.08 12.32 6.81
CA GLU A 704 15.69 12.06 5.42
C GLU A 704 16.08 10.65 4.94
N LEU A 705 15.89 9.63 5.79
CA LEU A 705 16.04 8.21 5.39
C LEU A 705 14.84 7.72 4.55
N HIS A 706 13.70 8.39 4.70
CA HIS A 706 12.47 8.20 3.92
C HIS A 706 12.57 8.70 2.46
N ARG A 707 13.69 9.32 2.07
CA ARG A 707 14.00 9.64 0.68
C ARG A 707 15.35 9.05 0.25
N ALA A 708 15.54 8.81 -1.04
CA ALA A 708 16.67 8.03 -1.52
C ALA A 708 18.04 8.76 -1.33
N PRO A 709 19.08 8.09 -0.79
CA PRO A 709 20.28 8.76 -0.30
C PRO A 709 21.26 9.14 -1.41
N GLY A 710 21.71 10.39 -1.40
CA GLY A 710 22.52 11.05 -2.43
C GLY A 710 23.97 10.64 -2.65
N GLU A 711 24.55 11.14 -3.75
CA GLU A 711 25.98 10.96 -4.12
C GLU A 711 26.97 11.62 -3.14
N GLU A 712 26.51 12.46 -2.20
CA GLU A 712 27.32 13.02 -1.10
C GLU A 712 27.64 11.94 -0.04
N PHE A 713 26.88 10.85 -0.04
CA PHE A 713 27.15 9.67 0.76
C PHE A 713 27.96 8.66 -0.07
N ASP A 714 29.03 8.14 0.53
CA ASP A 714 29.76 7.00 -0.01
C ASP A 714 28.86 5.76 -0.12
N CYS A 715 29.24 4.76 -0.93
CA CYS A 715 28.35 3.64 -1.23
C CYS A 715 27.95 2.83 0.02
N ILE A 716 28.83 2.74 1.02
CA ILE A 716 28.52 2.10 2.32
C ILE A 716 27.45 2.90 3.05
N MET A 717 27.58 4.22 3.13
CA MET A 717 26.58 5.07 3.78
C MET A 717 25.26 5.11 2.99
N ARG A 718 25.29 5.06 1.65
CA ARG A 718 24.08 4.88 0.82
C ARG A 718 23.38 3.57 1.14
N GLU A 719 24.05 2.41 1.07
CA GLU A 719 23.40 1.14 1.43
C GLU A 719 22.92 1.11 2.89
N THR A 720 23.71 1.66 3.83
CA THR A 720 23.30 1.75 5.23
C THR A 720 22.01 2.58 5.40
N ARG A 721 21.88 3.75 4.75
CA ARG A 721 20.65 4.57 4.79
C ARG A 721 19.44 3.80 4.24
N LYS A 722 19.60 3.06 3.14
CA LYS A 722 18.54 2.21 2.54
C LYS A 722 18.11 1.09 3.49
N ARG A 723 19.10 0.36 4.01
CA ARG A 723 18.93 -0.78 4.94
C ARG A 723 18.23 -0.35 6.23
N VAL A 724 18.65 0.76 6.83
CA VAL A 724 18.03 1.34 8.04
C VAL A 724 16.58 1.78 7.78
N TRP A 725 16.29 2.43 6.65
CA TRP A 725 14.91 2.81 6.33
C TRP A 725 13.98 1.61 6.15
N TYR A 726 14.42 0.58 5.43
CA TYR A 726 13.61 -0.63 5.24
C TYR A 726 13.46 -1.47 6.51
N ALA A 727 14.41 -1.39 7.45
CA ALA A 727 14.23 -1.95 8.78
C ALA A 727 13.24 -1.14 9.64
N CYS A 728 13.21 0.20 9.52
CA CYS A 728 12.14 1.02 10.10
C CYS A 728 10.77 0.60 9.55
N TYR A 729 10.58 0.68 8.23
CA TYR A 729 9.31 0.31 7.58
C TYR A 729 8.90 -1.15 7.88
N GLY A 730 9.82 -2.10 7.70
CA GLY A 730 9.51 -3.52 7.85
C GLY A 730 9.23 -3.96 9.29
N LEU A 731 9.93 -3.38 10.28
CA LEU A 731 9.63 -3.65 11.69
C LEU A 731 8.33 -2.93 12.12
N ASP A 732 8.02 -1.76 11.53
CA ASP A 732 6.78 -1.03 11.76
C ASP A 732 5.56 -1.81 11.26
N GLN A 733 5.54 -2.27 10.00
CA GLN A 733 4.44 -3.11 9.49
C GLN A 733 4.27 -4.40 10.32
N LEU A 734 5.40 -5.06 10.67
CA LEU A 734 5.40 -6.28 11.49
C LEU A 734 4.83 -6.06 12.89
N LEU A 735 5.26 -5.01 13.60
CA LEU A 735 4.78 -4.71 14.96
C LEU A 735 3.39 -4.08 14.98
N SER A 736 3.00 -3.35 13.92
CA SER A 736 1.65 -2.81 13.74
C SER A 736 0.63 -3.93 13.64
N MET A 737 0.91 -4.92 12.79
CA MET A 737 0.16 -6.18 12.69
C MET A 737 0.13 -6.91 14.03
N ILE A 738 1.30 -7.17 14.65
CA ILE A 738 1.42 -7.96 15.88
C ILE A 738 0.74 -7.31 17.09
N TYR A 739 0.78 -5.99 17.25
CA TYR A 739 0.14 -5.31 18.38
C TYR A 739 -1.23 -4.72 18.04
N GLY A 740 -1.70 -4.88 16.80
CA GLY A 740 -2.94 -4.28 16.27
C GLY A 740 -2.99 -2.76 16.47
N ARG A 741 -1.87 -2.09 16.17
CA ARG A 741 -1.68 -0.63 16.25
C ARG A 741 -1.48 -0.04 14.84
N PRO A 742 -1.83 1.23 14.58
CA PRO A 742 -1.58 1.86 13.28
C PRO A 742 -0.08 2.05 13.03
N ALA A 743 0.39 1.75 11.82
CA ALA A 743 1.77 1.99 11.41
C ALA A 743 2.12 3.49 11.35
N ALA A 744 3.37 3.83 11.67
CA ALA A 744 3.92 5.18 11.53
C ALA A 744 4.57 5.43 10.15
N THR A 745 4.59 4.41 9.29
CA THR A 745 5.12 4.43 7.93
C THR A 745 4.12 3.79 6.96
N SER A 746 4.12 4.28 5.71
CA SER A 746 3.41 3.67 4.59
C SER A 746 4.31 3.65 3.37
N SER A 747 4.19 2.63 2.50
CA SER A 747 4.87 2.59 1.21
C SER A 747 4.48 3.73 0.25
N SER A 748 3.42 4.49 0.56
CA SER A 748 3.05 5.74 -0.12
C SER A 748 3.82 6.98 0.37
N THR A 749 4.48 6.93 1.53
CA THR A 749 5.09 8.09 2.22
C THR A 749 6.62 8.18 2.09
N PHE A 750 7.24 7.31 1.29
CA PHE A 750 8.69 7.31 1.07
C PHE A 750 9.08 6.97 -0.37
N ASP A 751 10.11 7.64 -0.88
CA ASP A 751 10.63 7.39 -2.23
C ASP A 751 11.90 6.52 -2.24
N THR A 752 12.48 6.18 -1.09
CA THR A 752 13.61 5.24 -0.96
C THR A 752 13.22 3.85 -1.49
N PRO A 753 13.75 3.34 -2.64
CA PRO A 753 13.54 1.94 -3.00
C PRO A 753 14.39 0.98 -2.16
N LEU A 754 14.33 -0.31 -2.49
CA LEU A 754 15.04 -1.39 -1.81
C LEU A 754 16.57 -1.19 -1.76
N PRO A 755 17.25 -1.74 -0.73
CA PRO A 755 18.70 -1.97 -0.75
C PRO A 755 19.14 -2.79 -1.96
N GLU A 756 20.44 -2.74 -2.28
CA GLU A 756 21.02 -3.63 -3.28
C GLU A 756 21.16 -5.06 -2.75
N ASP A 757 20.92 -6.06 -3.61
CA ASP A 757 21.04 -7.48 -3.28
C ASP A 757 22.51 -7.92 -3.40
N LEU A 758 23.32 -7.46 -2.45
CA LEU A 758 24.77 -7.62 -2.40
C LEU A 758 25.25 -7.93 -0.98
N ASP A 759 26.20 -8.85 -0.88
CA ASP A 759 26.99 -9.08 0.32
C ASP A 759 27.93 -7.92 0.64
N ASP A 760 28.27 -7.75 1.91
CA ASP A 760 29.00 -6.58 2.39
C ASP A 760 30.40 -6.42 1.79
N ASP A 761 31.11 -7.51 1.52
CA ASP A 761 32.42 -7.45 0.85
C ASP A 761 32.35 -6.86 -0.58
N CYS A 762 31.15 -6.83 -1.18
CA CYS A 762 30.89 -6.16 -2.44
C CYS A 762 30.63 -4.63 -2.30
N ILE A 763 30.50 -4.09 -1.08
CA ILE A 763 30.10 -2.71 -0.81
C ILE A 763 31.32 -1.87 -0.37
N GLN A 764 32.12 -1.43 -1.35
CA GLN A 764 33.29 -0.58 -1.08
C GLN A 764 32.87 0.89 -1.02
N LYS A 765 33.50 1.75 -0.17
CA LYS A 765 33.17 3.19 -0.09
C LYS A 765 33.02 3.86 -1.46
N SER A 766 33.95 3.58 -2.38
CA SER A 766 34.02 4.20 -3.70
C SER A 766 33.15 3.55 -4.78
N ARG A 767 32.63 2.33 -4.57
CA ARG A 767 31.88 1.58 -5.60
C ARG A 767 31.17 0.36 -5.01
N LEU A 768 30.05 -0.02 -5.62
CA LEU A 768 29.52 -1.37 -5.50
C LEU A 768 30.25 -2.30 -6.48
N LEU A 769 30.45 -3.54 -6.07
CA LEU A 769 30.85 -4.67 -6.91
C LEU A 769 29.62 -5.53 -7.15
N PHE A 770 29.47 -6.08 -8.35
CA PHE A 770 28.40 -7.03 -8.65
C PHE A 770 29.06 -8.38 -9.01
N PRO A 771 28.75 -9.48 -8.28
CA PRO A 771 29.34 -10.78 -8.55
C PRO A 771 28.89 -11.33 -9.91
N SER A 772 29.75 -12.14 -10.54
CA SER A 772 29.50 -12.69 -11.88
C SER A 772 28.62 -13.96 -11.90
N LEU A 773 28.15 -14.40 -10.73
CA LEU A 773 27.22 -15.50 -10.54
C LEU A 773 26.01 -14.93 -9.80
N GLU A 774 24.81 -15.30 -10.23
CA GLU A 774 23.55 -14.98 -9.52
C GLU A 774 23.40 -15.86 -8.26
N ALA A 775 24.33 -15.68 -7.33
CA ALA A 775 24.23 -16.21 -5.97
C ALA A 775 23.34 -15.26 -5.14
N PRO A 776 22.31 -15.78 -4.44
CA PRO A 776 21.49 -14.99 -3.54
C PRO A 776 22.31 -14.57 -2.31
N SER A 777 22.37 -13.27 -2.05
CA SER A 777 23.22 -12.68 -1.01
C SER A 777 22.58 -12.74 0.39
N THR A 778 23.37 -12.42 1.41
CA THR A 778 22.91 -12.09 2.77
C THR A 778 21.78 -11.05 2.80
N MET A 779 21.69 -10.17 1.80
CA MET A 779 20.60 -9.20 1.67
C MET A 779 19.30 -9.77 1.12
N SER A 780 19.33 -10.85 0.32
CA SER A 780 18.16 -11.39 -0.41
C SER A 780 16.96 -11.65 0.51
N PHE A 781 17.18 -12.23 1.70
CA PHE A 781 16.12 -12.46 2.70
C PHE A 781 15.42 -11.15 3.10
N SER A 782 16.19 -10.12 3.48
CA SER A 782 15.65 -8.84 3.92
C SER A 782 14.89 -8.11 2.80
N ILE A 783 15.32 -8.25 1.54
CA ILE A 783 14.67 -7.70 0.36
C ILE A 783 13.34 -8.40 0.09
N GLN A 784 13.28 -9.73 0.20
CA GLN A 784 12.03 -10.47 0.01
C GLN A 784 11.02 -10.22 1.13
N VAL A 785 11.48 -10.12 2.39
CA VAL A 785 10.66 -9.64 3.52
C VAL A 785 10.11 -8.23 3.27
N SER A 786 10.94 -7.33 2.73
CA SER A 786 10.54 -5.96 2.41
C SER A 786 9.49 -5.87 1.30
N LYS A 787 9.55 -6.77 0.31
CA LYS A 787 8.51 -6.92 -0.73
C LYS A 787 7.21 -7.48 -0.13
N LEU A 788 7.31 -8.54 0.66
CA LEU A 788 6.18 -9.17 1.37
C LEU A 788 5.44 -8.19 2.28
N TYR A 789 6.15 -7.29 2.97
CA TYR A 789 5.49 -6.33 3.88
C TYR A 789 4.76 -5.17 3.18
N ARG A 790 4.98 -4.94 1.87
CA ARG A 790 4.07 -4.11 1.04
C ARG A 790 2.74 -4.79 0.78
N LEU A 791 2.73 -6.12 0.63
CA LEU A 791 1.49 -6.91 0.56
C LEU A 791 0.78 -6.94 1.92
N LEU A 792 1.53 -7.04 3.02
CA LEU A 792 0.98 -6.92 4.38
C LEU A 792 0.27 -5.58 4.61
N GLU A 793 0.92 -4.45 4.29
CA GLU A 793 0.33 -3.12 4.38
C GLU A 793 -0.97 -3.02 3.57
N SER A 794 -0.95 -3.58 2.35
CA SER A 794 -2.11 -3.59 1.44
C SER A 794 -3.25 -4.45 1.97
N ALA A 795 -2.97 -5.64 2.52
CA ALA A 795 -3.98 -6.52 3.11
C ALA A 795 -4.54 -5.98 4.44
N ALA A 796 -3.70 -5.37 5.27
CA ALA A 796 -4.11 -4.75 6.54
C ALA A 796 -4.94 -3.47 6.36
N SER A 797 -4.89 -2.83 5.18
CA SER A 797 -5.63 -1.61 4.87
C SER A 797 -7.15 -1.78 4.75
N PHE A 798 -7.67 -3.02 4.69
CA PHE A 798 -9.10 -3.29 4.50
C PHE A 798 -9.68 -4.10 5.65
N ALA A 799 -10.67 -3.53 6.35
CA ALA A 799 -11.44 -4.25 7.37
C ALA A 799 -12.48 -5.22 6.78
N ASP A 800 -12.96 -4.94 5.57
CA ASP A 800 -13.87 -5.79 4.79
C ASP A 800 -13.63 -5.56 3.28
N PRO A 801 -12.55 -6.14 2.71
CA PRO A 801 -12.17 -5.89 1.31
C PRO A 801 -13.24 -6.37 0.31
N PRO A 802 -13.46 -5.62 -0.79
CA PRO A 802 -14.18 -6.14 -1.96
C PRO A 802 -13.56 -7.45 -2.45
N LEU A 803 -14.37 -8.33 -3.04
CA LEU A 803 -13.95 -9.67 -3.46
C LEU A 803 -12.82 -9.60 -4.52
N GLU A 804 -12.88 -8.54 -5.32
CA GLU A 804 -11.92 -8.12 -6.33
C GLU A 804 -10.56 -7.79 -5.72
N THR A 805 -10.57 -7.15 -4.54
CA THR A 805 -9.35 -6.77 -3.80
C THR A 805 -8.70 -8.00 -3.18
N LEU A 806 -9.49 -8.97 -2.71
CA LEU A 806 -8.97 -10.27 -2.24
C LEU A 806 -8.27 -11.03 -3.37
N VAL A 807 -8.86 -11.09 -4.57
CA VAL A 807 -8.21 -11.72 -5.75
C VAL A 807 -6.92 -11.00 -6.12
N GLN A 808 -6.92 -9.66 -6.22
CA GLN A 808 -5.72 -8.89 -6.56
C GLN A 808 -4.59 -9.06 -5.53
N LEU A 809 -4.91 -9.24 -4.25
CA LEU A 809 -3.93 -9.50 -3.20
C LEU A 809 -3.35 -10.93 -3.26
N ASP A 810 -4.17 -11.94 -3.59
CA ASP A 810 -3.70 -13.33 -3.78
C ASP A 810 -2.86 -13.47 -5.07
N GLU A 811 -3.27 -12.83 -6.18
CA GLU A 811 -2.46 -12.71 -7.40
C GLU A 811 -1.10 -12.07 -7.12
N ALA A 812 -1.07 -10.97 -6.35
CA ALA A 812 0.17 -10.29 -5.99
C ALA A 812 1.03 -11.11 -5.01
N PHE A 813 0.41 -11.89 -4.11
CA PHE A 813 1.10 -12.82 -3.23
C PHE A 813 1.73 -13.98 -3.99
N GLU A 814 1.01 -14.64 -4.89
CA GLU A 814 1.56 -15.73 -5.71
C GLU A 814 2.64 -15.23 -6.68
N SER A 815 2.46 -14.03 -7.26
CA SER A 815 3.50 -13.39 -8.09
C SER A 815 4.78 -13.13 -7.27
N TRP A 816 4.65 -12.62 -6.04
CA TRP A 816 5.79 -12.46 -5.13
C TRP A 816 6.42 -13.82 -4.76
N TYR A 817 5.61 -14.81 -4.37
CA TYR A 817 6.09 -16.11 -3.92
C TYR A 817 6.78 -16.87 -5.04
N ALA A 818 6.27 -16.81 -6.28
CA ALA A 818 6.95 -17.31 -7.47
C ALA A 818 8.35 -16.70 -7.60
N GLY A 819 8.46 -15.37 -7.44
CA GLY A 819 9.71 -14.60 -7.49
C GLY A 819 10.68 -14.76 -6.30
N VAL A 820 10.33 -15.51 -5.24
CA VAL A 820 11.27 -15.80 -4.13
C VAL A 820 12.35 -16.81 -4.60
N PRO A 821 13.66 -16.53 -4.37
CA PRO A 821 14.76 -17.42 -4.75
C PRO A 821 14.62 -18.88 -4.29
N PRO A 822 15.01 -19.89 -5.09
CA PRO A 822 14.86 -21.30 -4.74
C PRO A 822 15.65 -21.79 -3.51
N ASN A 823 16.57 -20.98 -2.98
CA ASN A 823 17.30 -21.25 -1.73
C ASN A 823 16.63 -20.62 -0.49
N LEU A 824 15.64 -19.73 -0.67
CA LEU A 824 14.86 -19.13 0.43
C LEU A 824 13.47 -19.77 0.57
N LYS A 825 13.18 -20.78 -0.26
CA LYS A 825 11.97 -21.61 -0.21
C LYS A 825 12.27 -22.89 0.56
N VAL A 826 11.36 -23.28 1.46
CA VAL A 826 11.41 -24.58 2.14
C VAL A 826 11.24 -25.69 1.09
N ARG A 827 12.10 -26.72 1.14
CA ARG A 827 12.03 -27.90 0.25
C ARG A 827 11.73 -29.14 1.09
N GLY A 828 10.88 -30.02 0.60
CA GLY A 828 10.31 -31.14 1.38
C GLY A 828 11.28 -32.16 2.00
N ASN A 829 12.57 -32.14 1.63
CA ASN A 829 13.62 -33.02 2.18
C ASN A 829 14.70 -32.26 2.97
N MET A 830 14.53 -30.97 3.30
CA MET A 830 15.56 -30.22 4.04
C MET A 830 15.53 -30.54 5.53
N THR A 831 16.67 -31.03 6.04
CA THR A 831 17.00 -30.95 7.46
C THR A 831 17.04 -29.47 7.90
N VAL A 832 16.48 -29.19 9.08
CA VAL A 832 16.31 -27.82 9.58
C VAL A 832 17.67 -27.24 10.01
N GLN A 833 18.30 -26.54 9.06
CA GLN A 833 19.54 -25.77 9.25
C GLN A 833 19.46 -24.35 8.68
N ASP A 834 18.76 -24.12 7.57
CA ASP A 834 18.57 -22.76 7.02
C ASP A 834 17.32 -22.09 7.62
N ASP A 835 17.52 -21.45 8.78
CA ASP A 835 16.49 -20.73 9.52
C ASP A 835 15.83 -19.59 8.69
N LYS A 836 16.51 -19.03 7.68
CA LYS A 836 15.96 -17.96 6.83
C LYS A 836 14.77 -18.44 6.02
N CYS A 837 14.86 -19.65 5.44
CA CYS A 837 13.80 -20.27 4.65
C CYS A 837 12.52 -20.42 5.46
N LEU A 838 12.66 -20.94 6.68
CA LEU A 838 11.55 -21.18 7.57
C LEU A 838 10.92 -19.87 8.06
N ILE A 839 11.73 -18.88 8.46
CA ILE A 839 11.24 -17.57 8.90
C ILE A 839 10.54 -16.84 7.74
N LEU A 840 11.02 -16.99 6.49
CA LEU A 840 10.35 -16.41 5.33
C LEU A 840 9.01 -17.10 5.04
N ALA A 841 8.95 -18.43 5.08
CA ALA A 841 7.71 -19.18 4.89
C ALA A 841 6.65 -18.87 5.97
N LEU A 842 7.04 -18.84 7.25
CA LEU A 842 6.11 -18.46 8.33
C LEU A 842 5.58 -17.02 8.20
N ARG A 843 6.42 -16.09 7.71
CA ARG A 843 5.99 -14.72 7.37
C ARG A 843 5.05 -14.69 6.17
N ALA A 844 5.34 -15.47 5.13
CA ALA A 844 4.51 -15.59 3.94
C ALA A 844 3.10 -16.10 4.31
N ASN A 845 3.05 -17.18 5.07
CA ASN A 845 1.82 -17.82 5.51
C ASN A 845 0.96 -16.90 6.38
N MET A 846 1.57 -16.08 7.24
CA MET A 846 0.86 -15.02 7.98
C MET A 846 0.19 -13.99 7.06
N VAL A 847 0.91 -13.47 6.05
CA VAL A 847 0.32 -12.51 5.09
C VAL A 847 -0.79 -13.15 4.26
N ARG A 848 -0.62 -14.41 3.82
CA ARG A 848 -1.66 -15.14 3.10
C ARG A 848 -2.88 -15.42 3.96
N ILE A 849 -2.70 -15.79 5.24
CA ILE A 849 -3.80 -15.89 6.20
C ILE A 849 -4.54 -14.55 6.35
N LEU A 850 -3.82 -13.42 6.41
CA LEU A 850 -4.46 -12.10 6.50
C LEU A 850 -5.27 -11.72 5.26
N ILE A 851 -4.82 -12.10 4.06
CA ILE A 851 -5.57 -11.92 2.80
C ILE A 851 -6.86 -12.74 2.82
N HIS A 852 -6.81 -14.02 3.20
CA HIS A 852 -7.94 -14.94 3.06
C HIS A 852 -8.88 -15.06 4.26
N ARG A 853 -8.46 -14.66 5.48
CA ARG A 853 -9.27 -14.83 6.72
C ARG A 853 -10.65 -14.17 6.66
N GLN A 854 -10.86 -13.21 5.76
CA GLN A 854 -12.15 -12.55 5.60
C GLN A 854 -13.26 -13.51 5.15
N SER A 855 -12.93 -14.59 4.42
CA SER A 855 -13.94 -15.60 4.09
C SER A 855 -14.42 -16.40 5.30
N LEU A 856 -13.55 -16.62 6.29
CA LEU A 856 -13.93 -17.19 7.59
C LEU A 856 -14.72 -16.18 8.43
N ALA A 857 -14.26 -14.92 8.51
CA ALA A 857 -14.97 -13.86 9.24
C ALA A 857 -16.41 -13.65 8.72
N SER A 858 -16.60 -13.70 7.39
CA SER A 858 -17.91 -13.64 6.73
C SER A 858 -18.84 -14.76 7.21
N THR A 859 -18.37 -16.01 7.21
CA THR A 859 -19.17 -17.16 7.63
C THR A 859 -19.46 -17.16 9.13
N LEU A 860 -18.48 -16.80 9.98
CA LEU A 860 -18.70 -16.65 11.42
C LEU A 860 -19.74 -15.56 11.73
N SER A 861 -19.72 -14.43 11.01
CA SER A 861 -20.75 -13.39 11.13
C SER A 861 -22.14 -13.87 10.70
N LEU A 862 -22.23 -14.79 9.74
CA LEU A 862 -23.49 -15.42 9.34
C LEU A 862 -23.99 -16.42 10.41
N LEU A 863 -23.11 -17.30 10.91
CA LEU A 863 -23.42 -18.29 11.96
C LEU A 863 -23.90 -17.63 13.27
N SER A 864 -23.38 -16.45 13.60
CA SER A 864 -23.82 -15.68 14.78
C SER A 864 -25.28 -15.17 14.73
N LYS A 865 -25.96 -15.30 13.59
CA LYS A 865 -27.34 -14.82 13.32
C LYS A 865 -28.29 -16.01 13.13
N THR A 866 -29.32 -16.10 13.96
CA THR A 866 -29.99 -17.35 14.33
C THR A 866 -30.78 -18.09 13.24
N GLU A 867 -30.54 -19.40 13.10
CA GLU A 867 -31.36 -20.50 12.54
C GLU A 867 -32.09 -20.38 11.16
N GLN A 868 -32.28 -19.21 10.53
CA GLN A 868 -33.20 -19.09 9.36
C GLN A 868 -32.61 -18.62 8.02
N ALA A 869 -31.27 -18.56 7.86
CA ALA A 869 -30.62 -18.06 6.63
C ALA A 869 -29.98 -19.11 5.70
N TRP A 870 -30.08 -20.41 6.00
CA TRP A 870 -29.42 -21.49 5.23
C TRP A 870 -30.13 -21.86 3.90
N LYS A 871 -30.38 -20.86 3.03
CA LYS A 871 -30.72 -21.02 1.60
C LYS A 871 -30.21 -19.83 0.77
N HIS A 872 -28.94 -19.86 0.41
CA HIS A 872 -28.43 -19.07 -0.71
C HIS A 872 -28.25 -19.98 -1.94
N PRO A 873 -28.66 -19.55 -3.15
CA PRO A 873 -28.38 -20.29 -4.38
C PRO A 873 -26.89 -20.22 -4.72
N GLU A 874 -26.41 -21.22 -5.46
CA GLU A 874 -25.04 -21.23 -6.00
C GLU A 874 -24.78 -19.96 -6.79
N THR A 875 -23.79 -19.20 -6.34
CA THR A 875 -23.36 -17.93 -6.94
C THR A 875 -21.85 -17.87 -6.90
N LEU A 876 -21.23 -17.26 -7.92
CA LEU A 876 -19.77 -17.18 -8.08
C LEU A 876 -19.05 -16.72 -6.80
N LYS A 877 -19.63 -15.74 -6.09
CA LYS A 877 -19.13 -15.24 -4.80
C LYS A 877 -19.01 -16.33 -3.72
N SER A 878 -19.95 -17.27 -3.66
CA SER A 878 -19.91 -18.38 -2.70
C SER A 878 -18.72 -19.32 -2.98
N SER A 879 -18.56 -19.74 -4.24
CA SER A 879 -17.44 -20.60 -4.66
C SER A 879 -16.07 -19.93 -4.45
N MET A 880 -15.96 -18.61 -4.71
CA MET A 880 -14.73 -17.85 -4.47
C MET A 880 -14.41 -17.74 -2.97
N LEU A 881 -15.41 -17.48 -2.12
CA LEU A 881 -15.23 -17.47 -0.66
C LEU A 881 -14.86 -18.86 -0.11
N GLN A 882 -15.43 -19.93 -0.64
CA GLN A 882 -15.09 -21.31 -0.27
C GLN A 882 -13.67 -21.69 -0.70
N ASN A 883 -13.21 -21.26 -1.89
CA ASN A 883 -11.81 -21.42 -2.30
C ASN A 883 -10.85 -20.61 -1.42
N SER A 884 -11.19 -19.35 -1.10
CA SER A 884 -10.42 -18.52 -0.16
C SER A 884 -10.34 -19.18 1.22
N ARG A 885 -11.44 -19.78 1.71
CA ARG A 885 -11.47 -20.54 2.97
C ARG A 885 -10.50 -21.71 2.94
N ARG A 886 -10.54 -22.52 1.87
CA ARG A 886 -9.62 -23.66 1.67
C ARG A 886 -8.16 -23.21 1.70
N ILE A 887 -7.81 -22.14 0.98
CA ILE A 887 -6.44 -21.59 0.97
C ILE A 887 -6.05 -21.14 2.39
N CYS A 888 -6.90 -20.39 3.09
CA CYS A 888 -6.64 -19.93 4.46
C CYS A 888 -6.36 -21.08 5.43
N VAL A 889 -7.17 -22.15 5.37
CA VAL A 889 -7.04 -23.31 6.27
C VAL A 889 -5.79 -24.12 5.92
N GLN A 890 -5.54 -24.41 4.63
CA GLN A 890 -4.33 -25.13 4.22
C GLN A 890 -3.04 -24.36 4.57
N THR A 891 -3.07 -23.03 4.49
CA THR A 891 -1.96 -22.16 4.93
C THR A 891 -1.74 -22.24 6.45
N ALA A 892 -2.81 -22.38 7.24
CA ALA A 892 -2.72 -22.57 8.68
C ALA A 892 -2.19 -23.97 9.05
N GLU A 893 -2.63 -25.03 8.36
CA GLU A 893 -2.07 -26.38 8.52
C GLU A 893 -0.58 -26.41 8.19
N GLU A 894 -0.17 -25.83 7.06
CA GLU A 894 1.25 -25.72 6.69
C GLU A 894 2.04 -24.93 7.74
N THR A 895 1.45 -23.89 8.34
CA THR A 895 2.07 -23.15 9.45
C THR A 895 2.29 -24.05 10.68
N ILE A 896 1.36 -24.95 10.98
CA ILE A 896 1.49 -25.94 12.07
C ILE A 896 2.57 -26.97 11.73
N ASP A 897 2.64 -27.44 10.48
CA ASP A 897 3.69 -28.35 9.99
C ASP A 897 5.09 -27.71 10.06
N LEU A 898 5.23 -26.47 9.59
CA LEU A 898 6.47 -25.69 9.59
C LEU A 898 6.96 -25.37 11.02
N VAL A 899 6.06 -24.98 11.93
CA VAL A 899 6.42 -24.83 13.35
C VAL A 899 6.81 -26.18 13.96
N GLY A 900 6.09 -27.25 13.63
CA GLY A 900 6.39 -28.62 14.05
C GLY A 900 7.78 -29.10 13.64
N LEU A 901 8.22 -28.81 12.41
CA LEU A 901 9.57 -29.16 11.93
C LEU A 901 10.69 -28.53 12.77
N ARG A 902 10.49 -27.31 13.28
CA ARG A 902 11.46 -26.61 14.15
C ARG A 902 11.23 -26.86 15.63
N TYR A 903 10.14 -27.53 16.00
CA TYR A 903 9.65 -27.58 17.38
C TYR A 903 10.66 -28.25 18.31
N ASP A 904 11.12 -29.46 17.98
CA ASP A 904 12.08 -30.20 18.82
C ASP A 904 13.42 -29.48 19.01
N GLN A 905 13.83 -28.66 18.04
CA GLN A 905 15.04 -27.83 18.12
C GLN A 905 14.87 -26.55 18.96
N THR A 906 13.64 -26.07 19.17
CA THR A 906 13.37 -24.74 19.75
C THR A 906 12.49 -24.73 21.01
N LYS A 907 11.89 -25.87 21.39
CA LYS A 907 11.03 -26.04 22.59
C LYS A 907 11.68 -25.65 23.94
N HIS A 908 13.01 -25.63 24.01
CA HIS A 908 13.78 -25.20 25.19
C HIS A 908 14.46 -23.83 25.04
N ALA A 909 14.34 -23.17 23.87
CA ALA A 909 14.97 -21.88 23.62
C ALA A 909 14.01 -20.72 23.91
N LEU A 910 14.43 -19.73 24.71
CA LEU A 910 13.59 -18.59 25.11
C LEU A 910 13.38 -17.53 23.99
N GLY A 911 14.36 -17.35 23.10
CA GLY A 911 14.38 -16.27 22.11
C GLY A 911 13.50 -16.50 20.86
N PRO A 912 13.92 -17.35 19.91
CA PRO A 912 13.26 -17.42 18.59
C PRO A 912 11.92 -18.18 18.61
N SER A 913 11.63 -18.89 19.71
CA SER A 913 10.37 -19.59 19.95
C SER A 913 9.15 -18.66 20.06
N TRP A 914 9.34 -17.40 20.45
CA TRP A 914 8.26 -16.39 20.48
C TRP A 914 7.61 -16.21 19.10
N PHE A 915 8.41 -16.24 18.01
CA PHE A 915 7.87 -16.17 16.66
C PHE A 915 7.05 -17.42 16.32
N ASN A 916 7.55 -18.61 16.66
CA ASN A 916 6.84 -19.86 16.45
C ASN A 916 5.47 -19.83 17.18
N LEU A 917 5.43 -19.34 18.43
CA LEU A 917 4.20 -19.17 19.20
C LEU A 917 3.22 -18.23 18.50
N TYR A 918 3.68 -17.09 17.98
CA TYR A 918 2.82 -16.13 17.28
C TYR A 918 2.14 -16.75 16.05
N TYR A 919 2.92 -17.38 15.17
CA TYR A 919 2.39 -18.00 13.96
C TYR A 919 1.46 -19.18 14.29
N LEU A 920 1.85 -20.00 15.27
CA LEU A 920 1.07 -21.16 15.71
C LEU A 920 -0.27 -20.75 16.35
N PHE A 921 -0.30 -19.71 17.18
CA PHE A 921 -1.53 -19.20 17.81
C PHE A 921 -2.55 -18.72 16.76
N ASN A 922 -2.09 -18.02 15.72
CA ASN A 922 -2.96 -17.57 14.64
C ASN A 922 -3.43 -18.72 13.75
N ALA A 923 -2.55 -19.69 13.46
CA ALA A 923 -2.94 -20.90 12.75
C ALA A 923 -4.03 -21.69 13.51
N ILE A 924 -3.91 -21.83 14.83
CA ILE A 924 -4.96 -22.42 15.68
C ILE A 924 -6.27 -21.64 15.57
N LEU A 925 -6.26 -20.30 15.65
CA LEU A 925 -7.50 -19.50 15.50
C LEU A 925 -8.18 -19.70 14.13
N ILE A 926 -7.40 -19.88 13.05
CA ILE A 926 -7.94 -20.19 11.71
C ILE A 926 -8.53 -21.61 11.66
N VAL A 927 -7.85 -22.61 12.23
CA VAL A 927 -8.34 -23.99 12.29
C VAL A 927 -9.61 -24.09 13.15
N VAL A 928 -9.65 -23.44 14.32
CA VAL A 928 -10.86 -23.34 15.16
C VAL A 928 -12.00 -22.64 14.40
N SER A 929 -11.72 -21.55 13.68
CA SER A 929 -12.72 -20.87 12.82
C SER A 929 -13.29 -21.76 11.72
N HIS A 930 -12.55 -22.78 11.29
CA HIS A 930 -13.02 -23.75 10.31
C HIS A 930 -13.98 -24.76 10.97
N VAL A 931 -13.55 -25.44 12.04
CA VAL A 931 -14.33 -26.53 12.68
C VAL A 931 -15.51 -26.06 13.56
N VAL A 932 -15.62 -24.76 13.85
CA VAL A 932 -16.84 -24.18 14.47
C VAL A 932 -18.06 -24.24 13.54
N ASP A 933 -17.83 -24.28 12.22
CA ASP A 933 -18.89 -24.34 11.22
C ASP A 933 -19.50 -25.76 11.13
N PRO A 934 -20.84 -25.91 11.20
CA PRO A 934 -21.51 -27.20 11.02
C PRO A 934 -21.10 -27.98 9.75
N GLU A 935 -20.74 -27.32 8.65
CA GLU A 935 -20.30 -28.00 7.42
C GLU A 935 -18.92 -28.69 7.57
N TYR A 936 -18.04 -28.19 8.45
CA TYR A 936 -16.65 -28.66 8.59
C TYR A 936 -16.31 -29.17 10.00
N ARG A 937 -17.28 -29.25 10.92
CA ARG A 937 -17.13 -29.71 12.31
C ARG A 937 -16.43 -31.07 12.45
N ASN A 938 -16.53 -31.92 11.42
CA ASN A 938 -15.97 -33.28 11.39
C ASN A 938 -14.71 -33.42 10.51
N ASP A 939 -14.03 -32.34 10.12
CA ASP A 939 -12.76 -32.44 9.37
C ASP A 939 -11.65 -33.04 10.26
N LYS A 940 -11.36 -34.32 10.02
CA LYS A 940 -10.35 -35.09 10.76
C LYS A 940 -8.93 -34.54 10.65
N ARG A 941 -8.58 -33.88 9.53
CA ARG A 941 -7.24 -33.33 9.28
C ARG A 941 -7.08 -32.02 10.06
N ALA A 942 -8.07 -31.15 9.99
CA ALA A 942 -8.13 -29.93 10.79
C ALA A 942 -8.08 -30.23 12.29
N LEU A 943 -8.87 -31.20 12.77
CA LEU A 943 -8.88 -31.63 14.17
C LEU A 943 -7.53 -32.24 14.63
N SER A 944 -6.88 -33.04 13.77
CA SER A 944 -5.56 -33.62 14.07
C SER A 944 -4.45 -32.55 14.16
N GLN A 945 -4.44 -31.58 13.25
CA GLN A 945 -3.49 -30.46 13.33
C GLN A 945 -3.79 -29.54 14.53
N LEU A 946 -5.07 -29.37 14.92
CA LEU A 946 -5.47 -28.62 16.11
C LEU A 946 -4.91 -29.23 17.41
N ASP A 947 -5.06 -30.55 17.61
CA ASP A 947 -4.50 -31.26 18.76
C ASP A 947 -2.97 -31.12 18.80
N ARG A 948 -2.28 -31.44 17.71
CA ARG A 948 -0.81 -31.29 17.59
C ARG A 948 -0.35 -29.86 17.90
N ALA A 949 -1.08 -28.84 17.43
CA ALA A 949 -0.78 -27.44 17.70
C ALA A 949 -1.01 -27.07 19.19
N MET A 950 -2.08 -27.57 19.80
CA MET A 950 -2.34 -27.41 21.23
C MET A 950 -1.28 -28.09 22.10
N GLN A 951 -0.82 -29.29 21.72
CA GLN A 951 0.26 -30.00 22.42
C GLN A 951 1.60 -29.24 22.36
N MET A 952 1.94 -28.64 21.21
CA MET A 952 3.13 -27.78 21.09
C MET A 952 3.03 -26.56 22.00
N ILE A 953 1.92 -25.80 21.99
CA ILE A 953 1.75 -24.63 22.89
C ILE A 953 1.75 -25.06 24.36
N ARG A 954 1.12 -26.20 24.71
CA ARG A 954 1.14 -26.75 26.08
C ARG A 954 2.57 -26.97 26.57
N GLN A 955 3.42 -27.59 25.77
CA GLN A 955 4.81 -27.83 26.14
C GLN A 955 5.62 -26.53 26.19
N MET A 956 5.42 -25.58 25.27
CA MET A 956 6.06 -24.26 25.30
C MET A 956 5.69 -23.45 26.56
N SER A 957 4.47 -23.63 27.11
CA SER A 957 4.01 -22.95 28.33
C SER A 957 4.92 -23.17 29.54
N THR A 958 5.64 -24.29 29.59
CA THR A 958 6.55 -24.63 30.71
C THR A 958 7.73 -23.67 30.84
N ASN A 959 8.14 -23.03 29.75
CA ASN A 959 9.33 -22.17 29.68
C ASN A 959 9.01 -20.72 29.28
N HIS A 960 7.75 -20.37 28.99
CA HIS A 960 7.40 -19.07 28.41
C HIS A 960 6.05 -18.56 28.91
N GLN A 961 6.04 -17.47 29.69
CA GLN A 961 4.80 -16.83 30.18
C GLN A 961 3.87 -16.43 29.03
N CYS A 962 4.40 -16.03 27.87
CA CYS A 962 3.57 -15.73 26.70
C CYS A 962 2.82 -16.98 26.21
N ALA A 963 3.51 -18.13 26.11
CA ALA A 963 2.91 -19.40 25.73
C ALA A 963 1.92 -19.92 26.78
N GLN A 964 2.18 -19.70 28.07
CA GLN A 964 1.26 -20.05 29.16
C GLN A 964 -0.04 -19.25 29.08
N ARG A 965 0.04 -17.91 28.94
CA ARG A 965 -1.14 -17.05 28.77
C ARG A 965 -1.93 -17.40 27.50
N ALA A 966 -1.24 -17.72 26.40
CA ALA A 966 -1.86 -18.20 25.16
C ALA A 966 -2.52 -19.58 25.31
N TYR A 967 -1.89 -20.53 26.02
CA TYR A 967 -2.43 -21.87 26.26
C TYR A 967 -3.74 -21.82 27.06
N THR A 968 -3.74 -21.09 28.19
CA THR A 968 -4.94 -20.93 29.02
C THR A 968 -6.09 -20.28 28.25
N PHE A 969 -5.80 -19.27 27.42
CA PHE A 969 -6.81 -18.66 26.56
C PHE A 969 -7.39 -19.67 25.54
N LEU A 970 -6.55 -20.46 24.87
CA LEU A 970 -7.02 -21.44 23.89
C LEU A 970 -7.82 -22.59 24.54
N GLN A 971 -7.45 -23.05 25.73
CA GLN A 971 -8.26 -24.00 26.49
C GLN A 971 -9.65 -23.43 26.82
N GLN A 972 -9.71 -22.17 27.28
CA GLN A 972 -10.99 -21.49 27.52
C GLN A 972 -11.82 -21.39 26.24
N LEU A 973 -11.23 -20.96 25.12
CA LEU A 973 -11.92 -20.84 23.83
C LEU A 973 -12.50 -22.18 23.36
N LEU A 974 -11.72 -23.26 23.43
CA LEU A 974 -12.16 -24.60 23.03
C LEU A 974 -13.31 -25.12 23.92
N SER A 975 -13.31 -24.82 25.22
CA SER A 975 -14.39 -25.22 26.16
C SER A 975 -15.80 -24.72 25.81
N PHE A 976 -15.93 -23.75 24.90
CA PHE A 976 -17.21 -23.30 24.36
C PHE A 976 -17.72 -24.16 23.18
N MET A 977 -16.86 -24.89 22.48
CA MET A 977 -17.27 -25.77 21.37
C MET A 977 -18.15 -26.92 21.86
N ASP A 978 -17.75 -27.61 22.93
CA ASP A 978 -18.45 -28.77 23.47
C ASP A 978 -19.89 -28.47 23.90
N ARG A 979 -20.18 -27.22 24.29
CA ARG A 979 -21.54 -26.78 24.65
C ARG A 979 -22.51 -26.78 23.47
N SER A 980 -22.03 -26.68 22.23
CA SER A 980 -22.87 -26.70 21.02
C SER A 980 -23.49 -28.08 20.76
N LEU A 981 -22.81 -29.17 21.13
CA LEU A 981 -23.26 -30.54 20.93
C LEU A 981 -24.54 -30.89 21.74
N LEU A 982 -24.77 -30.20 22.86
CA LEU A 982 -25.86 -30.51 23.80
C LEU A 982 -27.24 -29.96 23.40
N VAL A 983 -27.32 -29.11 22.36
CA VAL A 983 -28.55 -28.40 21.99
C VAL A 983 -29.33 -29.11 20.87
N GLU A 984 -28.63 -29.58 19.82
CA GLU A 984 -29.26 -30.18 18.63
C GLU A 984 -29.87 -31.56 18.95
N GLY A 985 -29.25 -32.33 19.86
CA GLY A 985 -29.72 -33.64 20.31
C GLY A 985 -31.03 -33.68 21.11
N ARG A 986 -31.76 -32.55 21.23
CA ARG A 986 -33.05 -32.46 21.97
C ARG A 986 -34.27 -32.16 21.10
N ARG A 987 -34.14 -32.11 19.76
CA ARG A 987 -35.26 -32.01 18.81
C ARG A 987 -35.54 -33.35 18.07
N GLY A 988 -35.56 -34.45 18.81
CA GLY A 988 -35.90 -35.78 18.28
C GLY A 988 -36.30 -36.79 19.36
N VAL A 989 -37.18 -37.73 18.97
CA VAL A 989 -37.73 -38.86 19.77
C VAL A 989 -38.63 -38.45 20.96
N SER A 990 -39.87 -38.97 20.94
CA SER A 990 -40.84 -38.84 22.02
C SER A 990 -40.90 -40.09 22.92
N SER A 991 -41.28 -39.89 24.19
CA SER A 991 -41.97 -40.86 25.07
C SER A 991 -41.34 -42.26 25.30
N SER A 992 -40.63 -42.44 26.43
CA SER A 992 -40.94 -43.43 27.51
C SER A 992 -39.77 -43.64 28.51
N ARG A 993 -40.03 -44.31 29.65
CA ARG A 993 -39.17 -44.49 30.86
C ARG A 993 -39.82 -45.58 31.77
N PRO A 994 -39.15 -46.15 32.81
CA PRO A 994 -37.78 -46.71 32.93
C PRO A 994 -37.76 -48.06 33.74
N GLN A 995 -36.64 -48.39 34.44
CA GLN A 995 -36.41 -49.37 35.56
C GLN A 995 -35.77 -50.75 35.19
N THR A 996 -34.88 -51.42 35.98
CA THR A 996 -34.02 -51.09 37.16
C THR A 996 -32.97 -52.21 37.48
N GLY A 997 -31.79 -51.87 38.04
CA GLY A 997 -30.89 -52.74 38.86
C GLY A 997 -29.88 -53.65 38.12
N THR A 998 -28.77 -54.17 38.70
CA THR A 998 -28.06 -53.93 40.00
C THR A 998 -26.60 -54.46 39.93
N VAL A 999 -25.70 -54.21 40.92
CA VAL A 999 -24.21 -54.19 40.72
C VAL A 999 -23.37 -55.07 41.69
N SER A 1000 -22.33 -55.78 41.19
CA SER A 1000 -21.15 -56.38 41.89
C SER A 1000 -20.26 -57.18 40.88
N SER A 1001 -19.12 -57.83 41.22
CA SER A 1001 -17.80 -57.36 41.72
C SER A 1001 -16.75 -58.53 41.67
N PRO A 1002 -15.41 -58.30 41.79
CA PRO A 1002 -14.38 -59.12 41.08
C PRO A 1002 -13.23 -59.71 41.94
N LEU A 1003 -12.14 -60.26 41.32
CA LEU A 1003 -10.69 -59.94 41.53
C LEU A 1003 -9.67 -60.91 40.85
N LEU A 1004 -8.63 -60.35 40.19
CA LEU A 1004 -7.22 -60.84 39.93
C LEU A 1004 -6.98 -62.23 39.22
N GLU A 1005 -5.86 -62.58 38.56
CA GLU A 1005 -4.51 -62.00 38.31
C GLU A 1005 -3.84 -62.65 37.03
N GLY A 1006 -2.70 -62.15 36.51
CA GLY A 1006 -1.69 -63.01 35.80
C GLY A 1006 -1.41 -62.94 34.27
N SER A 1007 -0.63 -61.94 33.82
CA SER A 1007 0.49 -61.98 32.82
C SER A 1007 0.54 -62.81 31.49
N THR A 1008 1.00 -62.12 30.42
CA THR A 1008 1.97 -62.48 29.32
C THR A 1008 1.58 -63.17 27.97
N ASN A 1009 1.99 -62.47 26.90
CA ASN A 1009 2.71 -62.92 25.67
C ASN A 1009 1.99 -63.42 24.37
N ASN A 1010 1.99 -62.49 23.39
CA ASN A 1010 2.51 -62.57 22.00
C ASN A 1010 1.68 -63.09 20.80
N ASP A 1011 1.94 -62.40 19.67
CA ASP A 1011 1.73 -62.72 18.25
C ASP A 1011 0.31 -62.96 17.68
N GLY A 1012 0.04 -62.44 16.47
CA GLY A 1012 -1.05 -62.94 15.63
C GLY A 1012 -1.58 -62.01 14.52
N GLY A 1013 -1.89 -60.75 14.86
CA GLY A 1013 -2.47 -59.75 13.94
C GLY A 1013 -3.94 -59.97 13.56
N TYR A 1014 -4.70 -58.87 13.36
CA TYR A 1014 -5.88 -58.74 12.48
C TYR A 1014 -6.31 -57.24 12.42
N ASP A 1015 -7.45 -56.97 11.77
CA ASP A 1015 -8.01 -55.67 11.35
C ASP A 1015 -8.33 -54.60 12.43
N ASP A 1016 -8.77 -53.43 11.95
CA ASP A 1016 -9.57 -52.40 12.64
C ASP A 1016 -9.03 -51.80 13.95
N LEU A 1017 -8.05 -50.89 13.81
CA LEU A 1017 -7.80 -49.85 14.81
C LEU A 1017 -8.93 -48.81 14.84
N VAL A 1018 -9.99 -49.15 15.55
CA VAL A 1018 -10.99 -48.19 16.04
C VAL A 1018 -10.28 -47.14 16.91
N HIS A 1019 -10.38 -45.87 16.51
CA HIS A 1019 -9.85 -44.76 17.29
C HIS A 1019 -10.67 -44.64 18.60
N PRO A 1020 -10.04 -44.63 19.80
CA PRO A 1020 -10.77 -44.38 21.04
C PRO A 1020 -11.26 -42.92 21.09
N ASP A 1021 -12.41 -42.70 21.73
CA ASP A 1021 -13.14 -41.43 21.74
C ASP A 1021 -12.32 -40.23 22.23
N LEU A 1022 -12.42 -39.10 21.50
CA LEU A 1022 -11.89 -37.79 21.92
C LEU A 1022 -12.41 -37.36 23.30
N PHE A 1023 -13.61 -37.82 23.69
CA PHE A 1023 -14.28 -37.42 24.92
C PHE A 1023 -13.65 -37.99 26.19
N ALA A 1024 -13.00 -39.17 26.12
CA ALA A 1024 -12.50 -39.87 27.30
C ALA A 1024 -11.30 -39.20 28.00
N PHE A 1025 -10.65 -38.22 27.36
CA PHE A 1025 -9.50 -37.51 27.92
C PHE A 1025 -9.86 -36.16 28.59
N TRP A 1026 -11.10 -35.67 28.39
CA TRP A 1026 -11.49 -34.31 28.75
C TRP A 1026 -11.75 -34.14 30.26
N ASP A 1027 -12.43 -35.11 30.87
CA ASP A 1027 -12.77 -35.11 32.30
C ASP A 1027 -11.51 -34.98 33.20
N ILE A 1028 -10.41 -35.63 32.82
CA ILE A 1028 -9.13 -35.62 33.57
C ILE A 1028 -8.52 -34.21 33.62
N THR A 1029 -8.78 -33.36 32.61
CA THR A 1029 -8.28 -31.97 32.62
C THR A 1029 -9.14 -31.00 33.42
N GLN A 1030 -10.41 -31.31 33.68
CA GLN A 1030 -11.32 -30.36 34.33
C GLN A 1030 -10.98 -30.16 35.82
N ASP A 1031 -10.62 -31.23 36.54
CA ASP A 1031 -10.20 -31.20 37.95
C ASP A 1031 -8.90 -30.42 38.21
N LEU A 1032 -8.04 -30.27 37.21
CA LEU A 1032 -6.80 -29.49 37.32
C LEU A 1032 -7.05 -27.98 37.24
N THR A 1033 -8.04 -27.54 36.45
CA THR A 1033 -8.37 -26.11 36.33
C THR A 1033 -9.02 -25.53 37.58
N THR A 1034 -9.78 -26.32 38.35
CA THR A 1034 -10.46 -25.89 39.58
C THR A 1034 -9.50 -25.55 40.73
N ASN A 1035 -8.29 -26.13 40.74
CA ASN A 1035 -7.26 -25.87 41.77
C ASN A 1035 -6.37 -24.65 41.50
N LEU A 1036 -6.36 -24.10 40.28
CA LEU A 1036 -5.53 -22.94 39.93
C LEU A 1036 -6.22 -21.59 40.21
N GLY A 1037 -7.55 -21.55 40.18
CA GLY A 1037 -8.30 -20.32 40.49
C GLY A 1037 -8.09 -19.81 41.91
N THR A 1038 -7.95 -20.71 42.88
CA THR A 1038 -7.78 -20.40 44.31
C THR A 1038 -6.34 -20.05 44.72
N GLN A 1039 -5.34 -20.25 43.84
CA GLN A 1039 -3.94 -19.89 44.11
C GLN A 1039 -3.50 -18.54 43.50
N LEU A 1040 -4.34 -17.89 42.69
CA LEU A 1040 -4.01 -16.62 42.04
C LEU A 1040 -4.55 -15.39 42.76
N GLU A 1041 -5.58 -15.53 43.61
CA GLU A 1041 -6.10 -14.41 44.41
C GLU A 1041 -5.16 -14.02 45.58
N SER A 1042 -4.26 -14.91 46.00
CA SER A 1042 -3.34 -14.72 47.14
C SER A 1042 -2.04 -13.96 46.84
N TYR A 1043 -1.74 -13.66 45.57
CA TYR A 1043 -0.50 -13.00 45.15
C TYR A 1043 -0.67 -11.54 44.68
N SER A 1044 -1.87 -10.97 44.82
CA SER A 1044 -2.17 -9.60 44.41
C SER A 1044 -1.79 -8.53 45.45
N SER A 1045 -1.30 -8.92 46.63
CA SER A 1045 -1.00 -8.01 47.75
C SER A 1045 0.34 -8.31 48.44
N LEU A 1046 1.44 -7.76 47.89
CA LEU A 1046 2.61 -7.27 48.65
C LEU A 1046 3.60 -6.59 47.69
N GLY A 1047 4.00 -5.34 47.99
CA GLY A 1047 4.91 -4.56 47.16
C GLY A 1047 6.34 -4.55 47.67
N CYS A 1048 7.30 -4.72 46.76
CA CYS A 1048 8.70 -4.26 46.79
C CYS A 1048 9.40 -4.13 48.18
N GLY A 1049 10.20 -5.13 48.55
CA GLY A 1049 11.09 -5.10 49.72
C GLY A 1049 12.40 -5.87 49.49
N MET A 1050 13.51 -5.26 49.91
CA MET A 1050 14.92 -5.67 49.67
C MET A 1050 15.29 -7.15 49.92
N TRP A 1051 16.33 -7.61 49.19
CA TRP A 1051 17.02 -8.88 49.42
C TRP A 1051 18.07 -8.78 50.53
N SER A 1052 18.25 -9.86 51.31
CA SER A 1052 19.48 -10.16 52.07
C SER A 1052 19.64 -11.68 52.24
N TRP A 1053 20.87 -12.17 52.21
CA TRP A 1053 21.19 -13.60 52.37
C TRP A 1053 21.85 -13.88 53.73
N ASP A 1054 21.31 -14.87 54.47
CA ASP A 1054 21.99 -15.71 55.48
C ASP A 1054 21.13 -17.01 55.55
N VAL A 1055 21.60 -18.25 55.38
CA VAL A 1055 22.78 -18.98 55.90
C VAL A 1055 22.61 -19.45 57.36
N ASN A 1056 21.83 -20.53 57.56
CA ASN A 1056 22.21 -21.78 58.25
C ASN A 1056 21.02 -22.70 58.62
N ALA A 1057 21.21 -24.03 58.47
CA ALA A 1057 20.76 -25.15 59.36
C ALA A 1057 19.24 -25.32 59.74
N GLN A 1058 18.66 -26.51 59.99
CA GLN A 1058 19.08 -27.93 59.85
C GLN A 1058 17.86 -28.89 60.01
N HIS A 1059 18.02 -30.15 59.56
CA HIS A 1059 17.33 -31.40 59.97
C HIS A 1059 15.81 -31.64 59.80
N ASP A 1060 15.50 -32.73 59.06
CA ASP A 1060 14.61 -33.88 59.36
C ASP A 1060 13.15 -33.64 59.82
N ILE A 1061 12.12 -33.98 59.03
CA ILE A 1061 11.56 -35.33 58.67
C ILE A 1061 10.84 -36.02 59.84
N ALA A 1062 9.51 -36.23 59.71
CA ALA A 1062 8.77 -37.33 60.36
C ALA A 1062 7.31 -37.55 59.87
N GLN A 1063 7.07 -37.78 58.57
CA GLN A 1063 6.11 -38.81 58.07
C GLN A 1063 6.26 -39.04 56.56
#